data_AF-A0A1F5AWU9-F1
#
_entry.id   AF-A0A1F5AWU9-F1
#
_cell.length_a   1.000
_cell.length_b   1.000
_cell.length_c   1.000
_cell.angle_alpha   90.00
_cell.angle_beta   90.00
_cell.angle_gamma   90.00
#
_symmetry.space_group_name_H-M   'P 1'
#
loop_
_entity.id
_entity.type
_entity.pdbx_description
1 polymer ?
#
loop_
_entity_poly.entity_id
_entity_poly.type
_entity_poly.pdbx_seq_one_letter_code
_entity_poly.pdbx_strand_id
1 'polypeptide(L)'
;MIKRIAWLICLIFPLFFMVSLIPWSDRGLSAGGGPAPMKITLEPLNPGPGPLLDFPVCIALRIPELGAPPGGGPVLREEADNIYFTLPDDLTVLASKITSFDPRTGELTAWVRMPVVPEGKSTDIHVHRGRPGSPPSVGVWDEHNMVVKHLDGLRAPDIELPRTGAIVFDQAITVEAWAYADESRAEAVLPLVSKWAPRESMTAETFSAYDAGHTDGLDCFMYYGAVFDGRYVYFCPIRSKLRDRLSVHGHVLRYDTHRDFYSPQSWQAYDAGSTDGLKTVCYYGAVFDGRYVFFTPRDEGTGYHSRVLRLDTTQAFKERESWRAFDANLPHSKQSGAFDGRYIYFCPGYDGTTLTGKTLAEGEGEGSGKVLRLDTEGDFKSPSAYRVFDVKAVSPDAVCFDGAAFDGRYVYFAPLQRGGALRYDTKADFSSPSSWEFFDARPLGMKACVGVVFDGRHMYYVAYGHSTMLRFDTRLPFRDAASWGTYEAANTGGLDTGGFDGAFFDGRFVVFVPWIRTVPPGETKNRVHANFLRYDTQGLFTSPKSWDSHNAERTDGLVSRGYNGGAFDGRFFYGAPMYDGESQDLHGRILRYDSTGKNATFILRWSDVGHNGGLCAAVPGPNFLVNTENGALSIAAHKALSPGWHHLAGVYDGKSIRLYIDGVLACEREGSGSLVTNAVDIEIGRIQNGAARFPGIISEVRVSDVARSGAWIAASYRTLARPGVIPQGIPGHARTED
;
A
#
# COMPACT_ATOMS: atom_id res chain seq x y z
N MET A 1 7.46 45.38 -12.86
CA MET A 1 7.53 44.43 -11.74
C MET A 1 6.18 44.17 -11.04
N ILE A 2 5.01 44.47 -11.65
CA ILE A 2 3.67 44.28 -11.03
C ILE A 2 2.64 43.68 -12.04
N LYS A 3 3.06 42.79 -12.96
CA LYS A 3 2.13 42.16 -13.94
C LYS A 3 2.30 40.65 -14.16
N ARG A 4 2.95 39.93 -13.22
CA ARG A 4 3.13 38.46 -13.32
C ARG A 4 2.60 37.65 -12.12
N ILE A 5 1.84 38.25 -11.21
CA ILE A 5 1.33 37.57 -10.00
C ILE A 5 -0.12 37.03 -10.18
N ALA A 6 -0.81 37.37 -11.28
CA ALA A 6 -2.22 36.98 -11.48
C ALA A 6 -2.45 35.53 -11.97
N TRP A 7 -1.40 34.74 -12.24
CA TRP A 7 -1.53 33.36 -12.76
C TRP A 7 -1.18 32.25 -11.76
N LEU A 8 -0.88 32.59 -10.49
CA LEU A 8 -0.46 31.60 -9.48
C LEU A 8 -1.35 31.51 -8.24
N ILE A 9 -2.49 32.23 -8.20
CA ILE A 9 -3.39 32.26 -7.02
C ILE A 9 -4.69 31.44 -7.23
N CYS A 10 -4.89 30.82 -8.40
CA CYS A 10 -6.10 30.02 -8.68
C CYS A 10 -6.03 28.54 -8.20
N LEU A 11 -5.06 28.14 -7.37
CA LEU A 11 -4.85 26.72 -7.01
C LEU A 11 -5.14 26.34 -5.55
N ILE A 12 -5.65 27.23 -4.68
CA ILE A 12 -5.80 26.93 -3.23
C ILE A 12 -7.13 27.39 -2.61
N PHE A 13 -8.22 27.46 -3.39
CA PHE A 13 -9.56 27.58 -2.79
C PHE A 13 -10.52 26.67 -3.54
N PRO A 14 -11.31 25.81 -2.86
CA PRO A 14 -12.41 25.15 -3.52
C PRO A 14 -13.36 26.26 -3.97
N LEU A 15 -13.56 26.39 -5.29
CA LEU A 15 -14.67 27.19 -5.81
C LEU A 15 -15.92 26.71 -5.06
N PHE A 16 -16.55 27.62 -4.32
CA PHE A 16 -17.84 27.35 -3.71
C PHE A 16 -18.81 26.99 -4.83
N PHE A 17 -19.11 25.70 -4.96
CA PHE A 17 -20.10 25.17 -5.89
C PHE A 17 -21.49 25.67 -5.47
N MET A 18 -22.02 26.64 -6.19
CA MET A 18 -23.38 27.17 -5.99
C MET A 18 -24.32 26.43 -6.93
N VAL A 19 -25.29 25.68 -6.39
CA VAL A 19 -26.52 25.36 -7.12
C VAL A 19 -27.38 26.63 -7.04
N SER A 20 -27.65 27.28 -8.18
CA SER A 20 -28.59 28.40 -8.20
C SER A 20 -30.02 27.88 -8.30
N LEU A 21 -30.87 28.33 -7.37
CA LEU A 21 -32.31 28.07 -7.36
C LEU A 21 -33.02 29.34 -7.83
N ILE A 22 -33.93 29.21 -8.79
CA ILE A 22 -34.86 30.30 -9.15
C ILE A 22 -36.19 30.03 -8.41
N PRO A 23 -36.62 30.89 -7.47
CA PRO A 23 -37.83 30.67 -6.66
C PRO A 23 -39.13 30.60 -7.47
N TRP A 24 -40.14 29.93 -6.92
CA TRP A 24 -41.50 29.78 -7.48
C TRP A 24 -42.27 31.09 -7.67
N SER A 25 -41.90 32.17 -6.99
CA SER A 25 -42.72 33.40 -6.93
C SER A 25 -42.81 34.19 -8.24
N ASP A 26 -42.03 33.82 -9.26
CA ASP A 26 -41.95 34.57 -10.53
C ASP A 26 -42.60 33.87 -11.74
N ARG A 27 -43.36 32.77 -11.57
CA ARG A 27 -43.92 32.02 -12.72
C ARG A 27 -45.38 31.59 -12.56
N GLY A 28 -46.13 31.76 -13.65
CA GLY A 28 -47.52 31.32 -13.79
C GLY A 28 -47.70 29.80 -13.83
N LEU A 29 -48.95 29.36 -14.04
CA LEU A 29 -49.37 27.95 -14.06
C LEU A 29 -48.61 27.11 -15.09
N SER A 30 -48.34 25.84 -14.77
CA SER A 30 -47.88 24.86 -15.78
C SER A 30 -48.99 24.58 -16.81
N ALA A 31 -48.61 24.06 -17.98
CA ALA A 31 -49.55 23.75 -19.08
C ALA A 31 -50.69 22.77 -18.69
N GLY A 32 -50.57 22.08 -17.55
CA GLY A 32 -51.56 21.16 -16.98
C GLY A 32 -52.32 21.68 -15.74
N GLY A 33 -52.15 22.95 -15.35
CA GLY A 33 -52.87 23.55 -14.21
C GLY A 33 -52.35 23.14 -12.81
N GLY A 34 -51.21 22.45 -12.75
CA GLY A 34 -50.49 22.18 -11.50
C GLY A 34 -49.47 23.28 -11.17
N PRO A 35 -48.85 23.24 -9.97
CA PRO A 35 -47.76 24.15 -9.65
C PRO A 35 -46.61 24.06 -10.67
N ALA A 36 -45.95 25.19 -10.94
CA ALA A 36 -44.83 25.23 -11.88
C ALA A 36 -43.64 24.40 -11.37
N PRO A 37 -42.92 23.67 -12.25
CA PRO A 37 -41.72 22.95 -11.85
C PRO A 37 -40.63 23.89 -11.36
N MET A 38 -39.82 23.41 -10.41
CA MET A 38 -38.62 24.13 -10.00
C MET A 38 -37.46 23.77 -10.92
N LYS A 39 -36.81 24.79 -11.46
CA LYS A 39 -35.58 24.63 -12.24
C LYS A 39 -34.37 24.47 -11.33
N ILE A 40 -33.60 23.41 -11.56
CA ILE A 40 -32.29 23.17 -10.97
C ILE A 40 -31.25 23.31 -12.09
N THR A 41 -30.32 24.26 -11.95
CA THR A 41 -29.17 24.37 -12.84
C THR A 41 -27.98 23.67 -12.20
N LEU A 42 -27.52 22.59 -12.84
CA LEU A 42 -26.30 21.89 -12.49
C LEU A 42 -25.12 22.64 -13.10
N GLU A 43 -24.16 23.04 -12.27
CA GLU A 43 -22.88 23.57 -12.73
C GLU A 43 -22.15 22.58 -13.65
N PRO A 44 -21.19 23.04 -14.50
CA PRO A 44 -20.43 22.19 -15.39
C PRO A 44 -19.79 20.97 -14.71
N LEU A 45 -20.40 19.79 -14.88
CA LEU A 45 -19.97 18.55 -14.23
C LEU A 45 -18.83 17.88 -14.98
N ASN A 46 -18.86 17.87 -16.31
CA ASN A 46 -17.90 17.17 -17.15
C ASN A 46 -16.76 18.11 -17.60
N PRO A 47 -15.53 17.95 -17.08
CA PRO A 47 -14.38 18.74 -17.53
C PRO A 47 -13.65 18.14 -18.73
N GLY A 48 -14.02 16.95 -19.18
CA GLY A 48 -13.33 16.23 -20.25
C GLY A 48 -14.01 16.39 -21.61
N PRO A 49 -13.33 15.94 -22.67
CA PRO A 49 -13.81 16.10 -24.04
C PRO A 49 -15.07 15.25 -24.31
N GLY A 50 -16.04 15.84 -25.01
CA GLY A 50 -17.27 15.18 -25.43
C GLY A 50 -18.29 14.98 -24.30
N PRO A 51 -19.56 14.69 -24.61
CA PRO A 51 -20.59 14.48 -23.59
C PRO A 51 -20.42 13.15 -22.84
N LEU A 52 -20.75 13.14 -21.55
CA LEU A 52 -21.02 11.88 -20.83
C LEU A 52 -22.47 11.49 -21.10
N LEU A 53 -22.70 10.22 -21.40
CA LEU A 53 -24.03 9.67 -21.62
C LEU A 53 -24.47 8.89 -20.39
N ASP A 54 -25.78 8.90 -20.10
CA ASP A 54 -26.38 8.08 -19.05
C ASP A 54 -25.70 8.19 -17.68
N PHE A 55 -25.32 9.41 -17.32
CA PHE A 55 -24.47 9.67 -16.17
C PHE A 55 -25.31 9.88 -14.89
N PRO A 56 -25.05 9.16 -13.79
CA PRO A 56 -25.77 9.33 -12.53
C PRO A 56 -25.27 10.57 -11.77
N VAL A 57 -26.17 11.53 -11.54
CA VAL A 57 -25.92 12.76 -10.78
C VAL A 57 -26.65 12.71 -9.43
N CYS A 58 -25.91 12.89 -8.34
CA CYS A 58 -26.44 13.17 -7.01
C CYS A 58 -26.87 14.63 -6.90
N ILE A 59 -28.12 14.79 -6.48
CA ILE A 59 -28.79 16.04 -6.23
C ILE A 59 -29.08 16.07 -4.74
N ALA A 60 -28.28 16.80 -3.97
CA ALA A 60 -28.57 17.11 -2.57
C ALA A 60 -28.73 18.62 -2.40
N LEU A 61 -29.96 19.05 -2.13
CA LEU A 61 -30.24 20.45 -1.84
C LEU A 61 -31.53 20.58 -1.02
N ARG A 62 -31.67 21.75 -0.40
CA ARG A 62 -32.91 22.13 0.28
C ARG A 62 -33.83 22.86 -0.69
N ILE A 63 -35.04 22.34 -0.86
CA ILE A 63 -36.12 22.90 -1.66
C ILE A 63 -37.33 23.13 -0.74
N PRO A 64 -37.42 24.28 -0.05
CA PRO A 64 -38.50 24.57 0.90
C PRO A 64 -39.91 24.39 0.31
N GLU A 65 -40.07 24.63 -0.98
CA GLU A 65 -41.33 24.52 -1.73
C GLU A 65 -41.82 23.07 -1.90
N LEU A 66 -40.94 22.08 -1.76
CA LEU A 66 -41.34 20.67 -1.67
C LEU A 66 -41.88 20.32 -0.28
N GLY A 67 -41.63 21.15 0.73
CA GLY A 67 -42.06 20.90 2.11
C GLY A 67 -43.55 21.17 2.38
N ALA A 68 -44.03 20.72 3.53
CA ALA A 68 -45.39 21.02 4.01
C ALA A 68 -45.50 22.48 4.50
N PRO A 69 -46.63 23.17 4.27
CA PRO A 69 -46.84 24.51 4.82
C PRO A 69 -46.86 24.49 6.36
N PRO A 70 -46.54 25.61 7.05
CA PRO A 70 -46.52 25.66 8.51
C PRO A 70 -47.93 25.35 9.07
N GLY A 71 -48.15 24.21 9.72
CA GLY A 71 -49.49 23.86 10.25
C GLY A 71 -49.78 22.41 10.66
N GLY A 72 -48.95 21.43 10.32
CA GLY A 72 -48.96 20.10 10.97
C GLY A 72 -50.01 19.10 10.49
N GLY A 73 -49.55 18.09 9.76
CA GLY A 73 -50.16 16.77 9.60
C GLY A 73 -49.05 15.72 9.54
N PRO A 74 -49.31 14.43 9.85
CA PRO A 74 -48.27 13.41 9.91
C PRO A 74 -47.63 13.18 8.53
N VAL A 75 -46.30 13.08 8.54
CA VAL A 75 -45.44 12.84 7.39
C VAL A 75 -45.58 11.38 6.94
N LEU A 76 -46.00 11.14 5.69
CA LEU A 76 -46.09 9.80 5.11
C LEU A 76 -44.95 9.56 4.12
N ARG A 77 -44.43 8.33 4.10
CA ARG A 77 -43.43 7.82 3.12
C ARG A 77 -43.88 8.05 1.66
N GLU A 78 -45.19 8.16 1.45
CA GLU A 78 -45.86 8.49 0.17
C GLU A 78 -45.52 9.89 -0.37
N GLU A 79 -44.96 10.81 0.42
CA GLU A 79 -44.61 12.16 -0.06
C GLU A 79 -43.35 12.19 -0.93
N ALA A 80 -42.37 11.31 -0.69
CA ALA A 80 -41.17 11.19 -1.52
C ALA A 80 -41.48 10.55 -2.89
N ASP A 81 -42.42 9.60 -2.94
CA ASP A 81 -42.89 8.95 -4.18
C ASP A 81 -43.59 9.92 -5.15
N ASN A 82 -43.90 11.13 -4.68
CA ASN A 82 -44.48 12.21 -5.48
C ASN A 82 -43.42 13.22 -5.97
N ILE A 83 -42.12 12.94 -5.87
CA ILE A 83 -41.08 13.81 -6.42
C ILE A 83 -40.47 13.12 -7.64
N TYR A 84 -40.43 13.83 -8.77
CA TYR A 84 -39.79 13.34 -9.99
C TYR A 84 -39.04 14.46 -10.73
N PHE A 85 -38.11 14.05 -11.60
CA PHE A 85 -37.25 14.95 -12.35
C PHE A 85 -37.54 14.84 -13.84
N THR A 86 -37.43 15.95 -14.56
CA THR A 86 -37.55 15.99 -16.03
C THR A 86 -36.43 16.82 -16.64
N LEU A 87 -36.24 16.68 -17.96
CA LEU A 87 -35.57 17.72 -18.74
C LEU A 87 -36.40 19.02 -18.74
N PRO A 88 -35.82 20.16 -19.20
CA PRO A 88 -36.54 21.44 -19.25
C PRO A 88 -37.77 21.48 -20.17
N ASP A 89 -38.02 20.41 -20.93
CA ASP A 89 -39.23 20.23 -21.73
C ASP A 89 -40.46 19.84 -20.89
N ASP A 90 -40.28 19.52 -19.61
CA ASP A 90 -41.31 19.02 -18.68
C ASP A 90 -42.02 17.73 -19.10
N LEU A 91 -41.53 17.08 -20.15
CA LEU A 91 -42.11 15.87 -20.74
C LEU A 91 -41.21 14.66 -20.53
N THR A 92 -39.89 14.86 -20.65
CA THR A 92 -38.91 13.77 -20.57
C THR A 92 -38.57 13.47 -19.11
N VAL A 93 -39.25 12.49 -18.52
CA VAL A 93 -39.01 12.03 -17.15
C VAL A 93 -37.66 11.32 -17.04
N LEU A 94 -36.86 11.72 -16.05
CA LEU A 94 -35.54 11.18 -15.78
C LEU A 94 -35.61 10.04 -14.75
N ALA A 95 -34.84 8.98 -14.97
CA ALA A 95 -34.70 7.91 -13.98
C ALA A 95 -34.06 8.49 -12.72
N SER A 96 -34.74 8.31 -11.58
CA SER A 96 -34.29 8.86 -10.32
C SER A 96 -34.53 7.91 -9.15
N LYS A 97 -33.73 8.07 -8.11
CA LYS A 97 -33.84 7.35 -6.84
C LYS A 97 -33.62 8.33 -5.70
N ILE A 98 -34.68 8.62 -4.96
CA ILE A 98 -34.61 9.46 -3.77
C ILE A 98 -34.00 8.63 -2.63
N THR A 99 -32.94 9.13 -2.02
CA THR A 99 -32.26 8.48 -0.90
C THR A 99 -32.65 9.08 0.44
N SER A 100 -32.90 10.40 0.49
CA SER A 100 -33.48 11.05 1.67
C SER A 100 -34.36 12.23 1.28
N PHE A 101 -35.41 12.48 2.06
CA PHE A 101 -36.27 13.66 1.94
C PHE A 101 -36.84 14.04 3.31
N ASP A 102 -36.60 15.27 3.79
CA ASP A 102 -37.29 15.83 4.95
C ASP A 102 -38.38 16.81 4.48
N PRO A 103 -39.67 16.43 4.55
CA PRO A 103 -40.77 17.27 4.09
C PRO A 103 -41.03 18.50 4.98
N ARG A 104 -40.38 18.64 6.13
CA ARG A 104 -40.50 19.86 6.96
C ARG A 104 -39.54 20.94 6.49
N THR A 105 -38.35 20.55 6.04
CA THR A 105 -37.29 21.48 5.63
C THR A 105 -37.21 21.61 4.11
N GLY A 106 -37.68 20.61 3.38
CA GLY A 106 -37.50 20.46 1.94
C GLY A 106 -36.12 19.89 1.56
N GLU A 107 -35.33 19.39 2.52
CA GLU A 107 -34.03 18.77 2.23
C GLU A 107 -34.24 17.48 1.46
N LEU A 108 -33.65 17.39 0.27
CA LEU A 108 -33.80 16.29 -0.67
C LEU A 108 -32.41 15.81 -1.09
N THR A 109 -32.18 14.50 -1.02
CA THR A 109 -31.08 13.82 -1.70
C THR A 109 -31.64 12.80 -2.67
N ALA A 110 -31.30 12.91 -3.94
CA ALA A 110 -31.72 12.00 -5.00
C ALA A 110 -30.61 11.77 -6.01
N TRP A 111 -30.53 10.54 -6.53
CA TRP A 111 -29.75 10.24 -7.73
C TRP A 111 -30.62 10.38 -8.96
N VAL A 112 -30.12 11.02 -10.01
CA VAL A 112 -30.82 11.25 -11.27
C VAL A 112 -29.90 10.86 -12.43
N ARG A 113 -30.36 9.97 -13.31
CA ARG A 113 -29.64 9.62 -14.54
C ARG A 113 -29.84 10.71 -15.57
N MET A 114 -28.75 11.39 -15.91
CA MET A 114 -28.70 12.39 -16.96
C MET A 114 -28.42 11.72 -18.30
N PRO A 115 -29.30 11.84 -19.31
CA PRO A 115 -29.06 11.25 -20.63
C PRO A 115 -27.79 11.82 -21.27
N VAL A 116 -27.54 13.11 -21.05
CA VAL A 116 -26.36 13.82 -21.55
C VAL A 116 -25.87 14.80 -20.48
N VAL A 117 -24.60 14.71 -20.12
CA VAL A 117 -23.86 15.74 -19.38
C VAL A 117 -22.84 16.36 -20.35
N PRO A 118 -23.10 17.59 -20.84
CA PRO A 118 -22.26 18.23 -21.84
C PRO A 118 -20.89 18.63 -21.26
N GLU A 119 -19.88 18.61 -22.11
CA GLU A 119 -18.55 19.15 -21.81
C GLU A 119 -18.63 20.63 -21.44
N GLY A 120 -18.07 21.00 -20.28
CA GLY A 120 -17.84 22.39 -19.88
C GLY A 120 -19.08 23.28 -19.74
N LYS A 121 -20.29 22.71 -19.79
CA LYS A 121 -21.56 23.46 -19.79
C LYS A 121 -22.43 23.03 -18.62
N SER A 122 -23.19 23.99 -18.11
CA SER A 122 -24.24 23.74 -17.14
C SER A 122 -25.40 22.96 -17.78
N THR A 123 -26.11 22.18 -16.98
CA THR A 123 -27.29 21.43 -17.42
C THR A 123 -28.48 21.79 -16.56
N ASP A 124 -29.59 22.13 -17.20
CA ASP A 124 -30.85 22.41 -16.52
C ASP A 124 -31.69 21.13 -16.43
N ILE A 125 -32.28 20.91 -15.27
CA ILE A 125 -33.35 19.93 -15.06
C ILE A 125 -34.47 20.58 -14.26
N HIS A 126 -35.65 19.99 -14.32
CA HIS A 126 -36.81 20.42 -13.56
C HIS A 126 -37.19 19.36 -12.52
N VAL A 127 -37.59 19.79 -11.32
CA VAL A 127 -38.16 18.94 -10.27
C VAL A 127 -39.63 19.29 -10.06
N HIS A 128 -40.44 18.24 -9.94
CA HIS A 128 -41.90 18.32 -9.89
C HIS A 128 -42.43 17.62 -8.64
N ARG A 129 -43.63 18.05 -8.19
CA ARG A 129 -44.42 17.36 -7.18
C ARG A 129 -45.69 16.78 -7.80
N GLY A 130 -45.90 15.48 -7.68
CA GLY A 130 -47.02 14.72 -8.26
C GLY A 130 -46.57 13.37 -8.80
N ARG A 131 -47.45 12.69 -9.56
CA ARG A 131 -47.09 11.46 -10.26
C ARG A 131 -46.64 11.76 -11.69
N PRO A 132 -45.53 11.20 -12.17
CA PRO A 132 -45.14 11.33 -13.57
C PRO A 132 -46.17 10.63 -14.46
N GLY A 133 -46.42 11.18 -15.66
CA GLY A 133 -47.34 10.57 -16.64
C GLY A 133 -46.88 9.19 -17.12
N SER A 134 -45.58 9.02 -17.32
CA SER A 134 -44.94 7.74 -17.67
C SER A 134 -43.59 7.62 -16.93
N PRO A 135 -43.38 6.60 -16.08
CA PRO A 135 -42.09 6.39 -15.44
C PRO A 135 -41.04 5.89 -16.46
N PRO A 136 -39.75 6.21 -16.26
CA PRO A 136 -38.68 5.74 -17.12
C PRO A 136 -38.52 4.21 -17.02
N SER A 137 -38.20 3.57 -18.15
CA SER A 137 -38.00 2.13 -18.24
C SER A 137 -36.63 1.64 -17.76
N VAL A 138 -35.73 2.58 -17.42
CA VAL A 138 -34.35 2.32 -17.00
C VAL A 138 -34.11 2.82 -15.58
N GLY A 139 -33.15 2.20 -14.89
CA GLY A 139 -32.68 2.66 -13.59
C GLY A 139 -31.69 3.83 -13.67
N VAL A 140 -31.34 4.35 -12.49
CA VAL A 140 -30.34 5.42 -12.32
C VAL A 140 -28.96 4.98 -12.82
N TRP A 141 -28.55 3.77 -12.43
CA TRP A 141 -27.27 3.19 -12.76
C TRP A 141 -27.40 2.40 -14.07
N ASP A 142 -26.36 2.44 -14.90
CA ASP A 142 -26.32 1.64 -16.13
C ASP A 142 -26.07 0.15 -15.83
N GLU A 143 -26.16 -0.68 -16.87
CA GLU A 143 -25.99 -2.13 -16.76
C GLU A 143 -24.58 -2.57 -16.34
N HIS A 144 -23.59 -1.69 -16.50
CA HIS A 144 -22.21 -1.96 -16.14
C HIS A 144 -21.92 -1.73 -14.65
N ASN A 145 -22.82 -1.08 -13.91
CA ASN A 145 -22.68 -0.92 -12.46
C ASN A 145 -23.05 -2.22 -11.74
N MET A 146 -22.03 -3.04 -11.46
CA MET A 146 -22.17 -4.31 -10.77
C MET A 146 -22.43 -4.15 -9.27
N VAL A 147 -21.87 -3.10 -8.66
CA VAL A 147 -22.08 -2.75 -7.26
C VAL A 147 -22.23 -1.24 -7.12
N VAL A 148 -23.28 -0.82 -6.41
CA VAL A 148 -23.42 0.54 -5.88
C VAL A 148 -23.90 0.47 -4.45
N LYS A 149 -23.14 1.07 -3.53
CA LYS A 149 -23.47 1.11 -2.10
C LYS A 149 -23.34 2.54 -1.58
N HIS A 150 -24.47 3.08 -1.13
CA HIS A 150 -24.56 4.27 -0.31
C HIS A 150 -24.50 3.81 1.15
N LEU A 151 -23.49 4.24 1.90
CA LEU A 151 -23.19 3.78 3.25
C LEU A 151 -23.42 4.85 4.32
N ASP A 152 -23.94 6.02 3.93
CA ASP A 152 -24.34 7.12 4.81
C ASP A 152 -23.26 7.52 5.85
N GLY A 153 -21.99 7.45 5.44
CA GLY A 153 -20.86 7.81 6.30
C GLY A 153 -20.53 6.76 7.37
N LEU A 154 -20.80 5.48 7.11
CA LEU A 154 -20.45 4.38 8.02
C LEU A 154 -18.96 4.37 8.37
N ARG A 155 -18.66 4.44 9.67
CA ARG A 155 -17.31 4.37 10.24
C ARG A 155 -16.88 2.92 10.47
N ALA A 156 -15.61 2.65 10.19
CA ALA A 156 -14.97 1.34 10.25
C ALA A 156 -15.81 0.23 9.57
N PRO A 157 -16.19 0.40 8.30
CA PRO A 157 -17.02 -0.58 7.61
C PRO A 157 -16.31 -1.94 7.55
N ASP A 158 -17.07 -2.99 7.85
CA ASP A 158 -16.68 -4.39 7.73
C ASP A 158 -17.88 -5.12 7.10
N ILE A 159 -17.97 -5.04 5.77
CA ILE A 159 -19.17 -5.46 5.03
C ILE A 159 -18.79 -6.45 3.94
N GLU A 160 -19.37 -7.64 4.01
CA GLU A 160 -19.41 -8.61 2.92
C GLU A 160 -20.61 -8.34 2.02
N LEU A 161 -20.40 -8.41 0.71
CA LEU A 161 -21.49 -8.39 -0.28
C LEU A 161 -21.73 -9.83 -0.77
N PRO A 162 -22.60 -10.61 -0.12
CA PRO A 162 -22.77 -12.02 -0.47
C PRO A 162 -23.27 -12.19 -1.90
N ARG A 163 -22.88 -13.30 -2.53
CA ARG A 163 -23.22 -13.69 -3.92
C ARG A 163 -22.54 -12.85 -5.00
N THR A 164 -21.66 -11.91 -4.64
CA THR A 164 -20.85 -11.16 -5.61
C THR A 164 -19.65 -11.96 -6.10
N GLY A 165 -19.38 -13.13 -5.50
CA GLY A 165 -18.50 -14.18 -6.00
C GLY A 165 -18.84 -14.61 -7.43
N ALA A 166 -20.09 -14.49 -7.85
CA ALA A 166 -20.54 -14.79 -9.21
C ALA A 166 -20.25 -13.69 -10.23
N ILE A 167 -19.87 -12.47 -9.80
CA ILE A 167 -19.52 -11.38 -10.70
C ILE A 167 -18.16 -11.70 -11.33
N VAL A 168 -18.15 -11.67 -12.67
CA VAL A 168 -16.97 -11.92 -13.48
C VAL A 168 -16.54 -10.61 -14.13
N PHE A 169 -15.27 -10.28 -13.96
CA PHE A 169 -14.60 -9.20 -14.67
C PHE A 169 -13.64 -9.84 -15.67
N ASP A 170 -13.54 -9.29 -16.88
CA ASP A 170 -12.67 -9.82 -17.95
C ASP A 170 -11.53 -8.84 -18.25
N GLN A 171 -11.69 -7.96 -19.25
CA GLN A 171 -10.63 -7.03 -19.67
C GLN A 171 -10.71 -5.66 -19.02
N ALA A 172 -11.74 -5.36 -18.21
CA ALA A 172 -11.91 -4.04 -17.65
C ALA A 172 -12.58 -4.05 -16.28
N ILE A 173 -12.25 -3.03 -15.48
CA ILE A 173 -12.90 -2.77 -14.21
C ILE A 173 -12.69 -1.30 -13.81
N THR A 174 -13.69 -0.73 -13.15
CA THR A 174 -13.56 0.53 -12.40
C THR A 174 -14.05 0.31 -10.97
N VAL A 175 -13.26 0.74 -9.99
CA VAL A 175 -13.59 0.68 -8.56
C VAL A 175 -13.47 2.08 -8.00
N GLU A 176 -14.56 2.66 -7.50
CA GLU A 176 -14.59 4.00 -6.88
C GLU A 176 -14.99 3.89 -5.41
N ALA A 177 -14.34 4.67 -4.55
CA ALA A 177 -14.71 4.81 -3.14
C ALA A 177 -14.54 6.25 -2.65
N TRP A 178 -15.49 6.74 -1.86
CA TRP A 178 -15.40 8.00 -1.13
C TRP A 178 -15.18 7.70 0.34
N ALA A 179 -14.01 8.06 0.85
CA ALA A 179 -13.58 7.68 2.17
C ALA A 179 -12.99 8.86 2.95
N TYR A 180 -13.04 8.77 4.28
CA TYR A 180 -12.49 9.75 5.20
C TYR A 180 -11.61 9.08 6.24
N ALA A 181 -10.45 9.66 6.52
CA ALA A 181 -9.59 9.25 7.63
C ALA A 181 -9.22 10.44 8.51
N ASP A 182 -9.17 10.22 9.83
CA ASP A 182 -8.79 11.25 10.81
C ASP A 182 -7.29 11.60 10.76
N GLU A 183 -6.47 10.71 10.19
CA GLU A 183 -5.01 10.81 10.10
C GLU A 183 -4.54 10.31 8.71
N SER A 184 -3.30 10.58 8.34
CA SER A 184 -2.72 10.18 7.05
C SER A 184 -2.66 8.65 6.86
N ARG A 185 -2.38 7.92 7.95
CA ARG A 185 -2.35 6.45 8.01
C ARG A 185 -1.41 5.78 6.98
N ALA A 186 -0.18 6.27 6.87
CA ALA A 186 0.84 5.77 5.93
C ALA A 186 1.39 4.36 6.26
N GLU A 187 0.95 3.78 7.38
CA GLU A 187 1.61 2.66 8.04
C GLU A 187 0.95 1.29 7.90
N ALA A 188 -0.19 1.17 7.23
CA ALA A 188 -0.94 -0.08 7.22
C ALA A 188 -1.55 -0.40 5.85
N VAL A 189 -1.83 -1.69 5.65
CA VAL A 189 -2.67 -2.16 4.54
C VAL A 189 -4.12 -1.77 4.88
N LEU A 190 -4.67 -0.80 4.16
CA LEU A 190 -5.98 -0.21 4.43
C LEU A 190 -6.95 -0.40 3.25
N PRO A 191 -7.62 -1.57 3.16
CA PRO A 191 -8.55 -1.89 2.07
C PRO A 191 -9.82 -1.02 2.11
N LEU A 192 -10.20 -0.44 0.97
CA LEU A 192 -11.50 0.23 0.81
C LEU A 192 -12.53 -0.70 0.19
N VAL A 193 -12.16 -1.34 -0.93
CA VAL A 193 -13.03 -2.28 -1.65
C VAL A 193 -12.15 -3.39 -2.21
N SER A 194 -12.50 -4.65 -1.98
CA SER A 194 -11.68 -5.77 -2.43
C SER A 194 -12.49 -6.97 -2.87
N LYS A 195 -12.00 -7.69 -3.89
CA LYS A 195 -12.35 -9.09 -4.19
C LYS A 195 -11.06 -9.87 -4.05
N TRP A 196 -10.64 -10.06 -2.80
CA TRP A 196 -9.30 -10.49 -2.42
C TRP A 196 -9.31 -11.32 -1.13
N ALA A 197 -8.66 -12.47 -1.12
CA ALA A 197 -8.49 -13.33 0.06
C ALA A 197 -7.11 -14.02 0.06
N PRO A 198 -6.36 -13.95 1.17
CA PRO A 198 -5.15 -14.75 1.37
C PRO A 198 -5.47 -16.25 1.40
N ARG A 199 -4.51 -17.09 0.97
CA ARG A 199 -4.61 -18.55 1.06
C ARG A 199 -4.61 -19.02 2.51
N GLU A 200 -5.50 -19.94 2.84
CA GLU A 200 -5.59 -20.48 4.20
C GLU A 200 -4.42 -21.39 4.57
N SER A 201 -3.71 -21.98 3.61
CA SER A 201 -2.64 -22.97 3.85
C SER A 201 -1.42 -22.70 2.98
N MET A 202 -0.23 -23.00 3.51
CA MET A 202 1.01 -23.04 2.72
C MET A 202 1.24 -24.45 2.19
N THR A 203 1.17 -24.59 0.87
CA THR A 203 1.36 -25.87 0.15
C THR A 203 2.49 -25.76 -0.87
N ALA A 204 2.88 -26.87 -1.48
CA ALA A 204 3.95 -26.87 -2.49
C ALA A 204 3.60 -25.96 -3.69
N GLU A 205 2.32 -25.92 -4.11
CA GLU A 205 1.81 -25.07 -5.20
C GLU A 205 1.75 -23.58 -4.84
N THR A 206 2.18 -23.22 -3.63
CA THR A 206 2.31 -21.84 -3.19
C THR A 206 3.67 -21.28 -3.59
N PHE A 207 4.63 -22.14 -3.94
CA PHE A 207 6.01 -21.75 -4.23
C PHE A 207 6.37 -21.99 -5.70
N SER A 208 7.20 -21.11 -6.24
CA SER A 208 7.83 -21.24 -7.56
C SER A 208 9.31 -20.85 -7.46
N ALA A 209 10.17 -21.41 -8.31
CA ALA A 209 11.59 -21.09 -8.33
C ALA A 209 12.13 -20.95 -9.76
N TYR A 210 13.03 -19.99 -9.95
CA TYR A 210 13.70 -19.75 -11.24
C TYR A 210 15.19 -19.46 -11.02
N ASP A 211 16.08 -19.98 -11.86
CA ASP A 211 17.51 -19.69 -11.79
C ASP A 211 17.91 -18.50 -12.67
N ALA A 212 18.14 -17.35 -12.03
CA ALA A 212 18.57 -16.10 -12.67
C ALA A 212 20.09 -15.87 -12.53
N GLY A 213 20.88 -16.91 -12.19
CA GLY A 213 22.30 -16.78 -11.85
C GLY A 213 23.21 -16.24 -12.94
N HIS A 214 22.81 -16.32 -14.20
CA HIS A 214 23.63 -15.91 -15.35
C HIS A 214 22.93 -14.89 -16.27
N THR A 215 22.06 -14.06 -15.71
CA THR A 215 21.34 -13.04 -16.47
C THR A 215 22.29 -12.02 -17.11
N ASP A 216 22.09 -11.74 -18.39
CA ASP A 216 22.88 -10.77 -19.18
C ASP A 216 24.40 -11.03 -19.19
N GLY A 217 24.84 -12.26 -18.94
CA GLY A 217 26.26 -12.63 -18.89
C GLY A 217 26.99 -12.17 -17.63
N LEU A 218 26.26 -11.72 -16.61
CA LEU A 218 26.78 -11.38 -15.28
C LEU A 218 26.54 -12.53 -14.30
N ASP A 219 27.48 -12.74 -13.39
CA ASP A 219 27.30 -13.66 -12.25
C ASP A 219 26.38 -13.01 -11.21
N CYS A 220 25.10 -13.35 -11.30
CA CYS A 220 24.02 -12.85 -10.46
C CYS A 220 23.79 -13.79 -9.29
N PHE A 221 24.79 -13.94 -8.43
CA PHE A 221 24.73 -14.85 -7.29
C PHE A 221 24.60 -14.10 -5.97
N MET A 222 23.87 -14.70 -5.02
CA MET A 222 23.70 -14.22 -3.64
C MET A 222 23.23 -12.77 -3.52
N TYR A 223 21.94 -12.63 -3.24
CA TYR A 223 21.31 -11.36 -2.89
C TYR A 223 20.79 -11.44 -1.46
N TYR A 224 20.83 -10.32 -0.75
CA TYR A 224 20.17 -10.16 0.53
C TYR A 224 18.79 -9.56 0.30
N GLY A 225 18.53 -8.30 0.66
CA GLY A 225 17.22 -7.69 0.42
C GLY A 225 16.81 -7.57 -1.06
N ALA A 226 15.56 -7.20 -1.25
CA ALA A 226 15.02 -6.77 -2.53
C ALA A 226 14.01 -5.65 -2.32
N VAL A 227 13.69 -4.85 -3.33
CA VAL A 227 12.60 -3.86 -3.24
C VAL A 227 11.75 -3.88 -4.50
N PHE A 228 10.46 -3.58 -4.34
CA PHE A 228 9.49 -3.51 -5.43
C PHE A 228 9.10 -2.05 -5.71
N ASP A 229 9.14 -1.63 -6.97
CA ASP A 229 8.76 -0.27 -7.38
C ASP A 229 7.32 -0.16 -7.92
N GLY A 230 6.57 -1.27 -7.90
CA GLY A 230 5.26 -1.39 -8.52
C GLY A 230 5.23 -2.24 -9.81
N ARG A 231 6.37 -2.48 -10.45
CA ARG A 231 6.50 -3.41 -11.59
C ARG A 231 7.75 -4.28 -11.52
N TYR A 232 8.86 -3.71 -11.10
CA TYR A 232 10.14 -4.40 -11.04
C TYR A 232 10.50 -4.73 -9.59
N VAL A 233 10.97 -5.95 -9.39
CA VAL A 233 11.68 -6.34 -8.16
C VAL A 233 13.17 -6.18 -8.41
N TYR A 234 13.86 -5.43 -7.55
CA TYR A 234 15.31 -5.19 -7.61
C TYR A 234 16.00 -5.90 -6.45
N PHE A 235 16.94 -6.79 -6.75
CA PHE A 235 17.67 -7.57 -5.76
C PHE A 235 18.99 -6.88 -5.38
N CYS A 236 19.36 -6.90 -4.09
CA CYS A 236 20.51 -6.17 -3.55
C CYS A 236 21.79 -7.01 -3.61
N PRO A 237 22.77 -6.65 -4.47
CA PRO A 237 23.93 -7.51 -4.72
C PRO A 237 24.87 -7.56 -3.52
N ILE A 238 25.41 -8.75 -3.22
CA ILE A 238 26.39 -8.93 -2.14
C ILE A 238 27.75 -9.37 -2.69
N ARG A 239 27.89 -10.66 -3.03
CA ARG A 239 29.17 -11.27 -3.42
C ARG A 239 28.95 -12.56 -4.21
N SER A 240 29.86 -12.91 -5.10
CA SER A 240 29.70 -14.10 -5.95
C SER A 240 30.29 -15.39 -5.38
N LYS A 241 31.09 -15.31 -4.30
CA LYS A 241 31.69 -16.50 -3.65
C LYS A 241 31.58 -16.42 -2.12
N LEU A 242 31.07 -17.49 -1.50
CA LEU A 242 30.81 -17.54 -0.06
C LEU A 242 32.06 -17.27 0.79
N ARG A 243 33.16 -17.97 0.47
CA ARG A 243 34.42 -17.97 1.24
C ARG A 243 35.44 -16.92 0.79
N ASP A 244 35.10 -16.11 -0.21
CA ASP A 244 35.97 -15.06 -0.73
C ASP A 244 35.29 -13.70 -0.55
N ARG A 245 35.72 -12.97 0.48
CA ARG A 245 35.18 -11.64 0.81
C ARG A 245 35.54 -10.57 -0.23
N LEU A 246 36.50 -10.84 -1.12
CA LEU A 246 36.84 -9.93 -2.21
C LEU A 246 35.94 -10.09 -3.43
N SER A 247 35.10 -11.12 -3.46
CA SER A 247 34.13 -11.39 -4.54
C SER A 247 32.89 -10.48 -4.51
N VAL A 248 32.91 -9.39 -3.75
CA VAL A 248 31.82 -8.40 -3.71
C VAL A 248 31.61 -7.77 -5.08
N HIS A 249 30.36 -7.55 -5.48
CA HIS A 249 30.01 -6.99 -6.80
C HIS A 249 28.89 -5.96 -6.72
N GLY A 250 28.66 -5.28 -7.85
CA GLY A 250 27.57 -4.34 -8.06
C GLY A 250 26.53 -4.84 -9.09
N HIS A 251 26.52 -6.14 -9.42
CA HIS A 251 25.56 -6.74 -10.36
C HIS A 251 24.12 -6.69 -9.80
N VAL A 252 23.36 -5.65 -10.09
CA VAL A 252 21.96 -5.55 -9.68
C VAL A 252 21.11 -6.38 -10.64
N LEU A 253 20.39 -7.37 -10.11
CA LEU A 253 19.38 -8.15 -10.82
C LEU A 253 18.00 -7.50 -10.65
N ARG A 254 17.20 -7.48 -11.71
CA ARG A 254 15.78 -7.14 -11.64
C ARG A 254 14.89 -8.12 -12.38
N TYR A 255 13.66 -8.27 -11.89
CA TYR A 255 12.59 -9.06 -12.48
C TYR A 255 11.39 -8.18 -12.86
N ASP A 256 10.84 -8.35 -14.05
CA ASP A 256 9.60 -7.70 -14.53
C ASP A 256 8.37 -8.53 -14.11
N THR A 257 7.60 -8.08 -13.11
CA THR A 257 6.44 -8.84 -12.61
C THR A 257 5.28 -8.93 -13.59
N HIS A 258 5.31 -8.16 -14.68
CA HIS A 258 4.32 -8.22 -15.75
C HIS A 258 4.65 -9.29 -16.81
N ARG A 259 5.76 -10.02 -16.66
CA ARG A 259 6.20 -11.07 -17.57
C ARG A 259 6.28 -12.42 -16.86
N ASP A 260 6.24 -13.49 -17.66
CA ASP A 260 6.34 -14.86 -17.16
C ASP A 260 7.60 -15.05 -16.30
N PHE A 261 7.41 -15.50 -15.07
CA PHE A 261 8.48 -15.72 -14.09
C PHE A 261 9.57 -16.67 -14.61
N TYR A 262 9.18 -17.66 -15.43
CA TYR A 262 10.09 -18.66 -15.97
C TYR A 262 10.80 -18.23 -17.25
N SER A 263 10.40 -17.11 -17.86
CA SER A 263 11.01 -16.60 -19.08
C SER A 263 12.33 -15.88 -18.74
N PRO A 264 13.46 -16.24 -19.37
CA PRO A 264 14.72 -15.49 -19.23
C PRO A 264 14.59 -14.02 -19.65
N GLN A 265 13.64 -13.69 -20.53
CA GLN A 265 13.39 -12.32 -21.00
C GLN A 265 12.70 -11.43 -19.94
N SER A 266 12.26 -12.01 -18.83
CA SER A 266 11.70 -11.29 -17.69
C SER A 266 12.75 -10.76 -16.73
N TRP A 267 14.00 -11.18 -16.92
CA TRP A 267 15.12 -10.87 -16.03
C TRP A 267 16.14 -9.99 -16.74
N GLN A 268 16.72 -9.04 -15.99
CA GLN A 268 17.79 -8.18 -16.48
C GLN A 268 18.82 -7.95 -15.37
N ALA A 269 20.08 -7.81 -15.74
CA ALA A 269 21.15 -7.47 -14.82
C ALA A 269 21.98 -6.28 -15.33
N TYR A 270 22.52 -5.50 -14.40
CA TYR A 270 23.39 -4.37 -14.69
C TYR A 270 24.53 -4.31 -13.66
N ASP A 271 25.76 -4.08 -14.11
CA ASP A 271 26.89 -3.86 -13.22
C ASP A 271 26.98 -2.39 -12.79
N ALA A 272 26.44 -2.09 -11.61
CA ALA A 272 26.54 -0.79 -10.97
C ALA A 272 27.80 -0.64 -10.11
N GLY A 273 28.79 -1.55 -10.21
CA GLY A 273 29.98 -1.63 -9.35
C GLY A 273 30.94 -0.44 -9.41
N SER A 274 30.80 0.42 -10.42
CA SER A 274 31.60 1.62 -10.62
C SER A 274 30.74 2.82 -11.02
N THR A 275 30.01 3.38 -10.05
CA THR A 275 29.07 4.50 -10.27
C THR A 275 29.66 5.80 -9.74
N ASP A 276 29.59 6.88 -10.53
CA ASP A 276 30.12 8.21 -10.18
C ASP A 276 31.59 8.21 -9.69
N GLY A 277 32.41 7.27 -10.16
CA GLY A 277 33.82 7.12 -9.76
C GLY A 277 34.03 6.47 -8.40
N LEU A 278 32.97 5.94 -7.78
CA LEU A 278 33.01 5.21 -6.52
C LEU A 278 32.92 3.70 -6.76
N LYS A 279 33.58 2.90 -5.93
CA LYS A 279 33.40 1.44 -5.89
C LYS A 279 32.07 1.12 -5.20
N THR A 280 31.04 0.75 -5.96
CA THR A 280 29.66 0.65 -5.48
C THR A 280 29.21 -0.80 -5.47
N VAL A 281 29.69 -1.55 -4.48
CA VAL A 281 29.49 -3.00 -4.33
C VAL A 281 28.88 -3.34 -2.97
N CYS A 282 28.29 -4.53 -2.82
CA CYS A 282 27.74 -5.08 -1.58
C CYS A 282 26.71 -4.19 -0.86
N TYR A 283 25.44 -4.46 -1.13
CA TYR A 283 24.29 -3.78 -0.55
C TYR A 283 23.36 -4.77 0.14
N TYR A 284 22.96 -4.47 1.37
CA TYR A 284 22.27 -5.41 2.24
C TYR A 284 20.75 -5.38 2.09
N GLY A 285 20.19 -4.23 1.72
CA GLY A 285 18.76 -4.04 1.48
C GLY A 285 18.50 -2.81 0.62
N ALA A 286 17.24 -2.50 0.30
CA ALA A 286 16.90 -1.37 -0.55
C ALA A 286 15.60 -0.66 -0.15
N VAL A 287 15.52 0.62 -0.49
CA VAL A 287 14.37 1.47 -0.19
C VAL A 287 13.88 2.12 -1.47
N PHE A 288 12.56 2.18 -1.68
CA PHE A 288 11.95 2.86 -2.81
C PHE A 288 11.13 4.06 -2.33
N ASP A 289 11.47 5.26 -2.83
CA ASP A 289 10.82 6.52 -2.43
C ASP A 289 9.67 6.96 -3.34
N GLY A 290 9.32 6.14 -4.35
CA GLY A 290 8.34 6.49 -5.39
C GLY A 290 8.94 6.88 -6.73
N ARG A 291 10.26 7.12 -6.79
CA ARG A 291 10.99 7.35 -8.03
C ARG A 291 12.35 6.66 -8.06
N TYR A 292 13.02 6.62 -6.93
CA TYR A 292 14.39 6.16 -6.80
C TYR A 292 14.45 4.91 -5.94
N VAL A 293 15.20 3.92 -6.40
CA VAL A 293 15.63 2.80 -5.56
C VAL A 293 16.98 3.17 -4.93
N PHE A 294 17.05 3.19 -3.60
CA PHE A 294 18.26 3.42 -2.82
C PHE A 294 18.76 2.11 -2.24
N PHE A 295 20.02 1.77 -2.48
CA PHE A 295 20.64 0.56 -1.96
C PHE A 295 21.40 0.86 -0.67
N THR A 296 21.19 0.03 0.34
CA THR A 296 21.76 0.19 1.69
C THR A 296 23.21 -0.32 1.72
N PRO A 297 24.20 0.55 1.94
CA PRO A 297 25.61 0.20 1.80
C PRO A 297 26.12 -0.68 2.93
N ARG A 298 26.98 -1.65 2.61
CA ARG A 298 27.57 -2.55 3.59
C ARG A 298 29.10 -2.48 3.64
N ASP A 299 29.79 -3.15 2.73
CA ASP A 299 31.24 -3.40 2.79
C ASP A 299 31.88 -3.60 1.41
N GLU A 300 33.20 -3.51 1.32
CA GLU A 300 33.92 -3.72 0.05
C GLU A 300 34.94 -4.85 0.07
N GLY A 301 34.75 -5.80 0.99
CA GLY A 301 35.64 -6.93 1.25
C GLY A 301 36.83 -6.61 2.17
N THR A 302 37.29 -5.36 2.18
CA THR A 302 38.43 -4.90 3.00
C THR A 302 38.07 -3.81 4.02
N GLY A 303 36.78 -3.50 4.16
CA GLY A 303 36.28 -2.47 5.07
C GLY A 303 34.82 -2.12 4.81
N TYR A 304 34.20 -1.44 5.76
CA TYR A 304 32.83 -0.93 5.63
C TYR A 304 32.77 0.43 4.93
N HIS A 305 31.67 0.74 4.26
CA HIS A 305 31.47 2.02 3.58
C HIS A 305 30.04 2.55 3.72
N SER A 306 29.88 3.84 3.40
CA SER A 306 28.59 4.55 3.36
C SER A 306 28.22 5.09 1.98
N ARG A 307 28.78 4.49 0.93
CA ARG A 307 28.47 4.82 -0.47
C ARG A 307 27.06 4.37 -0.83
N VAL A 308 26.08 5.27 -0.70
CA VAL A 308 24.70 5.01 -1.09
C VAL A 308 24.61 5.01 -2.61
N LEU A 309 24.09 3.93 -3.19
CA LEU A 309 23.79 3.82 -4.62
C LEU A 309 22.30 4.08 -4.84
N ARG A 310 21.96 4.75 -5.93
CA ARG A 310 20.59 5.10 -6.29
C ARG A 310 20.33 4.88 -7.77
N LEU A 311 19.20 4.25 -8.10
CA LEU A 311 18.67 4.09 -9.46
C LEU A 311 17.44 5.00 -9.65
N ASP A 312 17.36 5.73 -10.76
CA ASP A 312 16.15 6.43 -11.23
C ASP A 312 15.26 5.48 -12.04
N THR A 313 14.10 5.09 -11.51
CA THR A 313 13.23 4.09 -12.15
C THR A 313 12.48 4.64 -13.38
N THR A 314 12.51 5.95 -13.61
CA THR A 314 11.93 6.57 -14.80
C THR A 314 12.87 6.53 -16.02
N GLN A 315 14.09 6.03 -15.85
CA GLN A 315 15.09 5.91 -16.91
C GLN A 315 15.38 4.44 -17.24
N ALA A 316 16.05 4.19 -18.35
CA ALA A 316 16.38 2.83 -18.76
C ALA A 316 17.39 2.20 -17.79
N PHE A 317 17.06 1.02 -17.28
CA PHE A 317 17.82 0.32 -16.22
C PHE A 317 19.32 0.14 -16.51
N LYS A 318 19.69 -0.05 -17.78
CA LYS A 318 21.08 -0.32 -18.19
C LYS A 318 21.87 0.93 -18.60
N GLU A 319 21.24 2.10 -18.60
CA GLU A 319 21.92 3.35 -18.93
C GLU A 319 22.68 3.87 -17.71
N ARG A 320 23.91 4.34 -17.92
CA ARG A 320 24.79 4.80 -16.85
C ARG A 320 24.20 5.99 -16.10
N GLU A 321 23.50 6.86 -16.82
CA GLU A 321 22.89 8.10 -16.33
C GLU A 321 21.72 7.83 -15.36
N SER A 322 21.14 6.63 -15.41
CA SER A 322 20.10 6.18 -14.47
C SER A 322 20.65 5.94 -13.06
N TRP A 323 21.98 5.79 -12.91
CA TRP A 323 22.62 5.41 -11.66
C TRP A 323 23.46 6.54 -11.08
N ARG A 324 23.26 6.85 -9.80
CA ARG A 324 24.06 7.81 -9.03
C ARG A 324 24.56 7.21 -7.74
N ALA A 325 25.72 7.64 -7.26
CA ALA A 325 26.26 7.19 -5.97
C ALA A 325 26.89 8.30 -5.15
N PHE A 326 26.69 8.33 -3.84
CA PHE A 326 27.28 9.33 -2.95
C PHE A 326 27.85 8.69 -1.69
N ASP A 327 29.04 9.10 -1.28
CA ASP A 327 29.65 8.64 -0.04
C ASP A 327 29.34 9.59 1.10
N ALA A 328 28.60 9.11 2.11
CA ALA A 328 28.36 9.88 3.33
C ALA A 328 29.60 9.99 4.26
N ASN A 329 30.76 9.43 3.85
CA ASN A 329 32.03 9.46 4.58
C ASN A 329 31.91 8.95 6.03
N LEU A 330 31.18 7.85 6.19
CA LEU A 330 30.92 7.15 7.44
C LEU A 330 31.33 5.68 7.27
N PRO A 331 32.56 5.29 7.64
CA PRO A 331 33.11 3.93 7.42
C PRO A 331 32.49 2.88 8.37
N HIS A 332 31.18 2.68 8.23
CA HIS A 332 30.34 1.81 9.05
C HIS A 332 29.38 1.05 8.16
N SER A 333 29.11 -0.21 8.51
CA SER A 333 28.09 -0.97 7.78
C SER A 333 26.70 -0.45 8.10
N LYS A 334 25.83 -0.48 7.10
CA LYS A 334 24.39 -0.38 7.27
C LYS A 334 23.80 -1.74 6.91
N GLN A 335 22.84 -2.18 7.69
CA GLN A 335 22.20 -3.47 7.48
C GLN A 335 20.90 -3.28 6.71
N SER A 336 20.10 -2.26 7.00
CA SER A 336 18.90 -1.98 6.20
C SER A 336 18.45 -0.53 6.31
N GLY A 337 17.19 -0.24 5.93
CA GLY A 337 16.56 1.01 6.30
C GLY A 337 15.04 0.97 6.32
N ALA A 338 14.45 1.90 7.07
CA ALA A 338 13.03 2.23 7.02
C ALA A 338 12.81 3.56 6.30
N PHE A 339 11.61 3.76 5.74
CA PHE A 339 11.22 4.99 5.07
C PHE A 339 9.94 5.57 5.69
N ASP A 340 9.94 6.86 6.00
CA ASP A 340 8.76 7.55 6.55
C ASP A 340 7.97 8.36 5.51
N GLY A 341 8.33 8.24 4.23
CA GLY A 341 7.79 9.05 3.13
C GLY A 341 8.70 10.20 2.70
N ARG A 342 9.74 10.54 3.47
CA ARG A 342 10.76 11.54 3.08
C ARG A 342 12.17 11.14 3.49
N TYR A 343 12.33 10.58 4.68
CA TYR A 343 13.63 10.22 5.23
C TYR A 343 13.84 8.71 5.20
N ILE A 344 15.01 8.30 4.74
CA ILE A 344 15.50 6.93 4.89
C ILE A 344 16.33 6.87 6.17
N TYR A 345 16.01 5.92 7.05
CA TYR A 345 16.72 5.67 8.30
C TYR A 345 17.51 4.37 8.20
N PHE A 346 18.81 4.46 7.94
CA PHE A 346 19.67 3.30 7.78
C PHE A 346 20.07 2.70 9.14
N CYS A 347 19.77 1.42 9.32
CA CYS A 347 20.07 0.67 10.53
C CYS A 347 21.59 0.52 10.72
N PRO A 348 22.15 0.90 11.88
CA PRO A 348 23.57 0.84 12.12
C PRO A 348 24.03 -0.61 12.38
N GLY A 349 25.04 -1.07 11.64
CA GLY A 349 25.70 -2.34 11.90
C GLY A 349 27.00 -2.15 12.68
N TYR A 350 28.13 -2.38 12.02
CA TYR A 350 29.46 -2.46 12.64
C TYR A 350 30.33 -1.23 12.31
N ASP A 351 31.19 -0.85 13.24
CA ASP A 351 32.26 0.15 13.07
C ASP A 351 33.51 -0.52 12.51
N GLY A 352 33.95 -0.07 11.33
CA GLY A 352 35.11 -0.60 10.61
C GLY A 352 36.36 0.26 10.72
N THR A 353 36.34 1.34 11.51
CA THR A 353 37.46 2.28 11.62
C THR A 353 38.76 1.64 12.13
N THR A 354 38.66 0.49 12.82
CA THR A 354 39.79 -0.27 13.33
C THR A 354 40.26 -1.41 12.40
N LEU A 355 39.60 -1.61 11.26
CA LEU A 355 39.81 -2.77 10.37
C LEU A 355 40.60 -2.44 9.09
N THR A 356 41.22 -1.26 9.00
CA THR A 356 41.91 -0.80 7.78
C THR A 356 43.04 -1.73 7.33
N GLY A 357 43.00 -2.18 6.07
CA GLY A 357 44.10 -2.90 5.42
C GLY A 357 44.09 -4.43 5.60
N LYS A 358 43.00 -5.01 6.13
CA LYS A 358 42.82 -6.47 6.23
C LYS A 358 41.52 -6.90 5.53
N THR A 359 41.48 -8.14 5.05
CA THR A 359 40.22 -8.75 4.60
C THR A 359 39.28 -8.85 5.79
N LEU A 360 38.06 -8.32 5.64
CA LEU A 360 37.05 -8.30 6.68
C LEU A 360 36.49 -9.71 6.90
N ALA A 361 36.54 -10.27 8.11
CA ALA A 361 35.73 -11.45 8.41
C ALA A 361 34.27 -11.05 8.70
N GLU A 362 33.35 -12.00 8.55
CA GLU A 362 31.91 -11.71 8.68
C GLU A 362 31.55 -11.34 10.12
N GLY A 363 30.95 -10.16 10.31
CA GLY A 363 30.60 -9.64 11.63
C GLY A 363 31.78 -9.10 12.45
N GLU A 364 32.94 -8.88 11.84
CA GLU A 364 34.07 -8.21 12.50
C GLU A 364 33.86 -6.69 12.62
N GLY A 365 34.18 -6.14 13.79
CA GLY A 365 34.05 -4.72 14.10
C GLY A 365 33.32 -4.51 15.43
N GLU A 366 33.48 -3.33 16.01
CA GLU A 366 32.70 -2.96 17.19
C GLU A 366 31.26 -2.64 16.78
N GLY A 367 30.27 -3.03 17.59
CA GLY A 367 28.89 -2.64 17.32
C GLY A 367 28.70 -1.12 17.31
N SER A 368 28.04 -0.62 16.27
CA SER A 368 27.79 0.81 16.06
C SER A 368 26.37 1.21 16.47
N GLY A 369 26.23 2.39 17.08
CA GLY A 369 24.96 3.08 17.31
C GLY A 369 24.68 4.19 16.30
N LYS A 370 25.52 4.38 15.27
CA LYS A 370 25.46 5.54 14.36
C LYS A 370 24.41 5.36 13.26
N VAL A 371 23.16 5.69 13.57
CA VAL A 371 22.04 5.72 12.61
C VAL A 371 22.31 6.83 11.59
N LEU A 372 22.31 6.48 10.30
CA LEU A 372 22.42 7.45 9.20
C LEU A 372 21.01 7.74 8.68
N ARG A 373 20.66 9.01 8.51
CA ARG A 373 19.41 9.46 7.90
C ARG A 373 19.70 10.20 6.60
N LEU A 374 18.95 9.90 5.54
CA LEU A 374 19.00 10.57 4.24
C LEU A 374 17.66 11.26 3.96
N ASP A 375 17.68 12.53 3.58
CA ASP A 375 16.54 13.28 3.00
C ASP A 375 16.41 12.97 1.50
N THR A 376 15.36 12.24 1.08
CA THR A 376 15.20 11.86 -0.34
C THR A 376 14.75 13.02 -1.23
N GLU A 377 14.20 14.08 -0.64
CA GLU A 377 13.83 15.31 -1.33
C GLU A 377 15.00 16.31 -1.45
N GLY A 378 16.08 16.08 -0.72
CA GLY A 378 17.29 16.89 -0.77
C GLY A 378 18.16 16.62 -2.00
N ASP A 379 19.19 17.44 -2.20
CA ASP A 379 20.22 17.13 -3.18
C ASP A 379 21.01 15.89 -2.71
N PHE A 380 20.80 14.77 -3.40
CA PHE A 380 21.46 13.49 -3.14
C PHE A 380 23.00 13.58 -3.09
N LYS A 381 23.60 14.55 -3.79
CA LYS A 381 25.06 14.76 -3.82
C LYS A 381 25.56 15.73 -2.76
N SER A 382 24.66 16.29 -1.95
CA SER A 382 25.02 17.23 -0.90
C SER A 382 25.20 16.50 0.43
N PRO A 383 26.31 16.72 1.16
CA PRO A 383 26.45 16.26 2.55
C PRO A 383 25.32 16.73 3.46
N SER A 384 24.63 17.82 3.11
CA SER A 384 23.51 18.35 3.89
C SER A 384 22.26 17.44 3.89
N ALA A 385 22.11 16.58 2.87
CA ALA A 385 21.03 15.60 2.80
C ALA A 385 21.23 14.43 3.79
N TYR A 386 22.42 14.30 4.38
CA TYR A 386 22.79 13.22 5.29
C TYR A 386 22.96 13.72 6.72
N ARG A 387 22.46 12.96 7.70
CA ARG A 387 22.59 13.24 9.13
C ARG A 387 22.89 11.95 9.89
N VAL A 388 23.71 12.05 10.94
CA VAL A 388 24.08 10.91 11.78
C VAL A 388 23.74 11.22 13.22
N PHE A 389 23.12 10.27 13.91
CA PHE A 389 22.92 10.31 15.35
C PHE A 389 23.45 9.01 15.97
N ASP A 390 24.22 9.13 17.06
CA ASP A 390 24.73 7.98 17.79
C ASP A 390 23.79 7.62 18.93
N VAL A 391 23.03 6.54 18.75
CA VAL A 391 22.03 6.09 19.72
C VAL A 391 22.64 5.52 21.00
N LYS A 392 23.98 5.38 21.08
CA LYS A 392 24.70 5.13 22.35
C LYS A 392 24.42 6.24 23.38
N ALA A 393 24.06 7.45 22.94
CA ALA A 393 23.61 8.54 23.81
C ALA A 393 22.27 8.26 24.52
N VAL A 394 21.46 7.34 24.00
CA VAL A 394 20.18 6.90 24.58
C VAL A 394 20.41 5.73 25.52
N SER A 395 21.23 4.76 25.09
CA SER A 395 21.66 3.62 25.88
C SER A 395 22.98 3.08 25.32
N PRO A 396 23.99 2.76 26.15
CA PRO A 396 25.26 2.19 25.66
C PRO A 396 25.07 0.81 25.00
N ASP A 397 23.97 0.12 25.31
CA ASP A 397 23.60 -1.17 24.70
C ASP A 397 22.90 -1.02 23.33
N ALA A 398 22.56 0.20 22.89
CA ALA A 398 21.90 0.47 21.61
C ALA A 398 22.91 0.43 20.45
N VAL A 399 23.30 -0.79 20.05
CA VAL A 399 24.26 -1.03 18.97
C VAL A 399 23.80 -2.19 18.09
N CYS A 400 24.21 -2.19 16.82
CA CYS A 400 23.91 -3.24 15.85
C CYS A 400 22.41 -3.54 15.73
N PHE A 401 21.75 -2.80 14.85
CA PHE A 401 20.39 -3.08 14.43
C PHE A 401 20.40 -3.52 12.98
N ASP A 402 19.61 -4.55 12.66
CA ASP A 402 19.59 -5.11 11.32
C ASP A 402 18.44 -4.53 10.50
N GLY A 403 17.19 -4.87 10.84
CA GLY A 403 15.96 -4.42 10.19
C GLY A 403 15.29 -3.22 10.85
N ALA A 404 14.43 -2.52 10.10
CA ALA A 404 13.53 -1.51 10.67
C ALA A 404 12.14 -1.47 10.00
N ALA A 405 11.16 -0.93 10.73
CA ALA A 405 9.80 -0.67 10.25
C ALA A 405 9.28 0.68 10.75
N PHE A 406 8.28 1.23 10.08
CA PHE A 406 7.67 2.52 10.42
C PHE A 406 6.18 2.32 10.68
N ASP A 407 5.67 2.84 11.80
CA ASP A 407 4.25 2.75 12.18
C ASP A 407 3.44 4.03 11.88
N GLY A 408 3.97 4.94 11.07
CA GLY A 408 3.31 6.22 10.78
C GLY A 408 3.75 7.36 11.71
N ARG A 409 4.42 7.03 12.82
CA ARG A 409 5.05 8.02 13.72
C ARG A 409 6.45 7.62 14.17
N TYR A 410 6.67 6.36 14.49
CA TYR A 410 7.93 5.86 15.01
C TYR A 410 8.60 4.91 14.04
N VAL A 411 9.92 5.03 13.91
CA VAL A 411 10.76 3.99 13.30
C VAL A 411 11.24 3.05 14.39
N TYR A 412 11.01 1.74 14.22
CA TYR A 412 11.41 0.68 15.14
C TYR A 412 12.58 -0.09 14.54
N PHE A 413 13.58 -0.38 15.36
CA PHE A 413 14.80 -1.07 14.94
C PHE A 413 14.89 -2.45 15.60
N ALA A 414 15.18 -3.47 14.80
CA ALA A 414 15.35 -4.86 15.23
C ALA A 414 16.77 -5.08 15.79
N PRO A 415 16.93 -5.50 17.05
CA PRO A 415 18.24 -5.63 17.68
C PRO A 415 18.97 -6.89 17.23
N LEU A 416 20.07 -6.75 16.50
CA LEU A 416 20.93 -7.89 16.13
C LEU A 416 21.81 -8.31 17.31
N GLN A 417 22.22 -7.35 18.14
CA GLN A 417 23.04 -7.59 19.34
C GLN A 417 22.38 -6.97 20.58
N ARG A 418 22.84 -7.39 21.76
CA ARG A 418 22.48 -6.84 23.08
C ARG A 418 21.00 -6.97 23.50
N GLY A 419 20.08 -7.32 22.59
CA GLY A 419 18.70 -7.73 22.87
C GLY A 419 17.74 -6.59 23.26
N GLY A 420 18.10 -5.33 23.02
CA GLY A 420 17.27 -4.17 23.37
C GLY A 420 16.63 -3.51 22.14
N ALA A 421 15.31 -3.38 22.15
CA ALA A 421 14.56 -2.71 21.09
C ALA A 421 14.72 -1.19 21.16
N LEU A 422 14.82 -0.54 20.00
CA LEU A 422 14.95 0.90 19.86
C LEU A 422 13.82 1.46 18.98
N ARG A 423 13.30 2.64 19.32
CA ARG A 423 12.45 3.42 18.42
C ARG A 423 12.79 4.91 18.39
N TYR A 424 12.43 5.58 17.29
CA TYR A 424 12.62 7.01 17.05
C TYR A 424 11.30 7.70 16.67
N ASP A 425 10.95 8.83 17.28
CA ASP A 425 9.79 9.66 16.90
C ASP A 425 10.11 10.55 15.69
N THR A 426 9.51 10.28 14.53
CA THR A 426 9.79 11.04 13.29
C THR A 426 9.26 12.47 13.30
N LYS A 427 8.45 12.84 14.31
CA LYS A 427 7.98 14.23 14.51
C LYS A 427 8.90 15.05 15.41
N ALA A 428 9.88 14.43 16.06
CA ALA A 428 10.84 15.11 16.93
C ALA A 428 12.18 15.38 16.21
N ASP A 429 13.11 16.07 16.90
CA ASP A 429 14.44 16.32 16.35
C ASP A 429 15.29 15.04 16.37
N PHE A 430 15.74 14.61 15.18
CA PHE A 430 16.60 13.44 15.00
C PHE A 430 17.87 13.45 15.84
N SER A 431 18.40 14.65 16.12
CA SER A 431 19.67 14.83 16.83
C SER A 431 19.51 14.84 18.35
N SER A 432 18.28 14.85 18.87
CA SER A 432 18.04 14.90 20.31
C SER A 432 17.86 13.49 20.89
N PRO A 433 18.61 13.10 21.95
CA PRO A 433 18.41 11.82 22.63
C PRO A 433 16.98 11.61 23.18
N SER A 434 16.26 12.69 23.49
CA SER A 434 14.88 12.61 23.99
C SER A 434 13.85 12.18 22.93
N SER A 435 14.24 12.19 21.65
CA SER A 435 13.41 11.75 20.52
C SER A 435 13.44 10.23 20.31
N TRP A 436 14.23 9.52 21.13
CA TRP A 436 14.49 8.10 21.00
C TRP A 436 14.13 7.37 22.30
N GLU A 437 13.70 6.13 22.16
CA GLU A 437 13.42 5.26 23.30
C GLU A 437 14.10 3.90 23.10
N PHE A 438 14.73 3.43 24.17
CA PHE A 438 15.32 2.10 24.27
C PHE A 438 14.59 1.29 25.34
N PHE A 439 14.34 0.01 25.04
CA PHE A 439 13.73 -0.96 25.95
C PHE A 439 14.53 -2.27 25.95
N ASP A 440 14.99 -2.69 27.12
CA ASP A 440 15.65 -3.98 27.29
C ASP A 440 14.60 -5.11 27.33
N ALA A 441 14.45 -5.80 26.21
CA ALA A 441 13.50 -6.89 26.05
C ALA A 441 14.10 -8.27 26.38
N ARG A 442 15.37 -8.36 26.82
CA ARG A 442 16.00 -9.63 27.22
C ARG A 442 15.24 -10.39 28.31
N PRO A 443 14.66 -9.73 29.34
CA PRO A 443 13.85 -10.43 30.35
C PRO A 443 12.60 -11.12 29.77
N LEU A 444 12.13 -10.67 28.59
CA LEU A 444 11.04 -11.29 27.84
C LEU A 444 11.53 -12.40 26.90
N GLY A 445 12.83 -12.69 26.88
CA GLY A 445 13.43 -13.68 25.99
C GLY A 445 13.89 -13.12 24.65
N MET A 446 13.93 -11.80 24.46
CA MET A 446 14.51 -11.19 23.25
C MET A 446 15.95 -11.62 23.06
N LYS A 447 16.25 -12.09 21.86
CA LYS A 447 17.56 -12.51 21.37
C LYS A 447 17.85 -11.73 20.07
N ALA A 448 18.82 -12.18 19.27
CA ALA A 448 19.14 -11.53 18.01
C ALA A 448 17.93 -11.51 17.07
N CYS A 449 17.62 -10.35 16.48
CA CYS A 449 16.56 -10.19 15.50
C CYS A 449 17.09 -9.48 14.27
N VAL A 450 16.68 -9.94 13.09
CA VAL A 450 17.13 -9.37 11.81
C VAL A 450 16.07 -8.48 11.13
N GLY A 451 14.82 -8.62 11.52
CA GLY A 451 13.71 -7.92 10.91
C GLY A 451 12.70 -7.43 11.92
N VAL A 452 11.88 -6.47 11.48
CA VAL A 452 10.62 -6.14 12.16
C VAL A 452 9.55 -5.90 11.09
N VAL A 453 8.37 -6.49 11.28
CA VAL A 453 7.19 -6.32 10.39
C VAL A 453 6.07 -5.69 11.18
N PHE A 454 5.30 -4.83 10.54
CA PHE A 454 4.14 -4.19 11.13
C PHE A 454 2.85 -4.64 10.43
N ASP A 455 1.83 -5.04 11.19
CA ASP A 455 0.53 -5.47 10.65
C ASP A 455 -0.54 -4.36 10.69
N GLY A 456 -0.19 -3.14 11.12
CA GLY A 456 -1.14 -2.06 11.43
C GLY A 456 -1.47 -1.89 12.91
N ARG A 457 -1.01 -2.80 13.78
CA ARG A 457 -1.10 -2.68 15.24
C ARG A 457 0.14 -3.20 15.97
N HIS A 458 0.65 -4.35 15.60
CA HIS A 458 1.77 -5.00 16.27
C HIS A 458 3.02 -4.96 15.41
N MET A 459 4.15 -4.69 16.07
CA MET A 459 5.49 -4.93 15.53
C MET A 459 5.91 -6.37 15.86
N TYR A 460 6.28 -7.17 14.86
CA TYR A 460 6.76 -8.54 15.02
C TYR A 460 8.27 -8.57 14.78
N TYR A 461 9.04 -8.95 15.80
CA TYR A 461 10.49 -9.03 15.75
C TYR A 461 10.91 -10.40 15.21
N VAL A 462 11.65 -10.39 14.10
CA VAL A 462 12.03 -11.59 13.34
C VAL A 462 13.24 -12.23 13.99
N ALA A 463 13.01 -13.38 14.62
CA ALA A 463 14.02 -14.15 15.36
C ALA A 463 15.16 -14.65 14.47
N TYR A 464 16.40 -14.31 14.80
CA TYR A 464 17.58 -14.70 14.04
C TYR A 464 18.35 -15.83 14.74
N GLY A 465 18.42 -17.00 14.10
CA GLY A 465 19.08 -18.15 14.72
C GLY A 465 18.23 -18.96 15.70
N HIS A 466 17.04 -18.50 16.09
CA HIS A 466 16.21 -19.13 17.12
C HIS A 466 14.72 -19.02 16.79
N SER A 467 13.87 -19.59 17.65
CA SER A 467 12.41 -19.66 17.48
C SER A 467 11.60 -18.77 18.42
N THR A 468 12.26 -18.08 19.36
CA THR A 468 11.61 -17.15 20.29
C THR A 468 11.10 -15.91 19.54
N MET A 469 9.80 -15.86 19.26
CA MET A 469 9.13 -14.76 18.54
C MET A 469 8.61 -13.72 19.54
N LEU A 470 8.89 -12.45 19.29
CA LEU A 470 8.37 -11.35 20.09
C LEU A 470 7.50 -10.43 19.24
N ARG A 471 6.46 -9.88 19.87
CA ARG A 471 5.66 -8.79 19.29
C ARG A 471 5.43 -7.67 20.29
N PHE A 472 5.27 -6.45 19.79
CA PHE A 472 4.94 -5.25 20.57
C PHE A 472 3.64 -4.64 20.06
N ASP A 473 2.70 -4.30 20.96
CA ASP A 473 1.48 -3.56 20.61
C ASP A 473 1.77 -2.04 20.61
N THR A 474 1.73 -1.44 19.43
CA THR A 474 2.06 0.00 19.22
C THR A 474 1.11 0.97 19.93
N ARG A 475 -0.04 0.48 20.42
CA ARG A 475 -1.02 1.28 21.18
C ARG A 475 -0.69 1.40 22.66
N LEU A 476 0.31 0.66 23.14
CA LEU A 476 0.71 0.61 24.54
C LEU A 476 2.11 1.23 24.75
N PRO A 477 2.49 1.59 25.98
CA PRO A 477 3.79 2.18 26.26
C PRO A 477 4.96 1.25 25.88
N PHE A 478 5.92 1.74 25.11
CA PHE A 478 7.03 0.94 24.57
C PHE A 478 7.91 0.29 25.64
N ARG A 479 8.09 0.98 26.78
CA ARG A 479 8.93 0.52 27.88
C ARG A 479 8.20 -0.35 28.92
N ASP A 480 6.91 -0.58 28.74
CA ASP A 480 6.14 -1.47 29.61
C ASP A 480 6.22 -2.90 29.07
N ALA A 481 6.71 -3.82 29.88
CA ALA A 481 6.79 -5.24 29.55
C ALA A 481 5.42 -5.86 29.19
N ALA A 482 4.31 -5.35 29.74
CA ALA A 482 2.96 -5.81 29.43
C ALA A 482 2.51 -5.47 28.01
N SER A 483 3.20 -4.54 27.34
CA SER A 483 2.95 -4.18 25.93
C SER A 483 3.50 -5.20 24.94
N TRP A 484 4.23 -6.21 25.42
CA TRP A 484 4.95 -7.19 24.62
C TRP A 484 4.39 -8.59 24.80
N GLY A 485 4.42 -9.38 23.73
CA GLY A 485 4.04 -10.79 23.73
C GLY A 485 5.17 -11.67 23.21
N THR A 486 5.25 -12.89 23.71
CA THR A 486 6.29 -13.87 23.37
C THR A 486 5.66 -15.19 22.96
N TYR A 487 6.25 -15.88 21.99
CA TYR A 487 5.85 -17.22 21.58
C TYR A 487 7.06 -18.05 21.16
N GLU A 488 7.10 -19.33 21.52
CA GLU A 488 8.12 -20.24 21.02
C GLU A 488 7.60 -21.01 19.80
N ALA A 489 8.13 -20.67 18.63
CA ALA A 489 7.65 -21.20 17.36
C ALA A 489 8.34 -22.50 16.91
N ALA A 490 9.26 -23.06 17.71
CA ALA A 490 9.98 -24.28 17.33
C ALA A 490 9.02 -25.45 17.08
N ASN A 491 9.36 -26.31 16.12
CA ASN A 491 8.61 -27.52 15.78
C ASN A 491 7.16 -27.25 15.31
N THR A 492 6.83 -26.02 14.88
CA THR A 492 5.55 -25.73 14.24
C THR A 492 5.35 -26.65 13.03
N GLY A 493 4.15 -27.24 12.90
CA GLY A 493 3.83 -28.17 11.81
C GLY A 493 4.73 -29.42 11.73
N GLY A 494 5.46 -29.75 12.80
CA GLY A 494 6.46 -30.83 12.79
C GLY A 494 7.78 -30.47 12.10
N LEU A 495 7.95 -29.20 11.69
CA LEU A 495 9.18 -28.69 11.08
C LEU A 495 10.01 -27.89 12.09
N ASP A 496 11.32 -28.07 12.00
CA ASP A 496 12.31 -27.34 12.78
C ASP A 496 12.36 -25.86 12.36
N THR A 497 11.48 -25.06 12.97
CA THR A 497 11.12 -23.68 12.63
C THR A 497 11.81 -22.67 13.54
N GLY A 498 13.14 -22.64 13.50
CA GLY A 498 13.94 -21.66 14.23
C GLY A 498 14.91 -20.94 13.31
N GLY A 499 14.92 -19.61 13.35
CA GLY A 499 15.87 -18.80 12.61
C GLY A 499 15.34 -18.28 11.27
N PHE A 500 15.19 -16.97 11.21
CA PHE A 500 14.59 -16.26 10.10
C PHE A 500 15.41 -15.01 9.77
N ASP A 501 15.34 -14.58 8.53
CA ASP A 501 16.07 -13.42 8.02
C ASP A 501 15.13 -12.67 7.08
N GLY A 502 14.14 -12.01 7.69
CA GLY A 502 13.05 -11.34 6.98
C GLY A 502 11.67 -11.90 7.30
N ALA A 503 10.67 -11.08 7.01
CA ALA A 503 9.25 -11.44 7.06
C ALA A 503 8.44 -10.44 6.24
N PHE A 504 7.19 -10.75 5.92
CA PHE A 504 6.26 -9.80 5.30
C PHE A 504 4.84 -10.00 5.83
N PHE A 505 3.99 -9.00 5.62
CA PHE A 505 2.57 -9.05 5.97
C PHE A 505 1.72 -8.95 4.70
N ASP A 506 0.83 -9.92 4.50
CA ASP A 506 -0.02 -10.02 3.29
C ASP A 506 -1.46 -9.48 3.49
N GLY A 507 -1.73 -8.84 4.63
CA GLY A 507 -3.07 -8.40 5.03
C GLY A 507 -3.78 -9.33 6.02
N ARG A 508 -3.24 -10.54 6.27
CA ARG A 508 -3.70 -11.43 7.35
C ARG A 508 -2.55 -12.12 8.06
N PHE A 509 -1.59 -12.65 7.31
CA PHE A 509 -0.52 -13.45 7.84
C PHE A 509 0.77 -12.66 7.91
N VAL A 510 1.51 -12.84 8.99
CA VAL A 510 2.94 -12.54 9.02
C VAL A 510 3.67 -13.80 8.59
N VAL A 511 4.38 -13.75 7.48
CA VAL A 511 5.16 -14.87 6.93
C VAL A 511 6.63 -14.60 7.17
N PHE A 512 7.30 -15.50 7.89
CA PHE A 512 8.72 -15.41 8.24
C PHE A 512 9.58 -16.21 7.27
N VAL A 513 10.65 -15.57 6.83
CA VAL A 513 11.53 -16.02 5.75
C VAL A 513 12.68 -16.86 6.36
N PRO A 514 12.81 -18.15 6.02
CA PRO A 514 13.72 -19.06 6.73
C PRO A 514 15.19 -18.80 6.43
N TRP A 515 16.04 -18.94 7.43
CA TRP A 515 17.48 -18.71 7.30
C TRP A 515 18.32 -19.81 7.96
N ILE A 516 19.03 -19.45 9.01
CA ILE A 516 19.93 -20.29 9.79
C ILE A 516 19.29 -20.52 11.13
N ARG A 517 19.22 -21.79 11.52
CA ARG A 517 18.94 -22.20 12.87
C ARG A 517 20.23 -22.45 13.64
N THR A 518 20.32 -21.91 14.84
CA THR A 518 21.44 -22.19 15.76
C THR A 518 21.28 -23.55 16.44
N VAL A 519 22.41 -24.14 16.78
CA VAL A 519 22.54 -25.54 17.21
C VAL A 519 21.80 -25.82 18.53
N PRO A 520 20.83 -26.75 18.58
CA PRO A 520 20.26 -27.25 19.83
C PRO A 520 21.24 -28.20 20.55
N PRO A 521 21.04 -28.48 21.85
CA PRO A 521 21.87 -29.41 22.60
C PRO A 521 22.00 -30.78 21.89
N GLY A 522 23.24 -31.19 21.62
CA GLY A 522 23.56 -32.48 20.97
C GLY A 522 23.89 -32.40 19.47
N GLU A 523 23.57 -31.29 18.81
CA GLU A 523 24.11 -31.00 17.48
C GLU A 523 25.44 -30.25 17.59
N THR A 524 26.25 -30.25 16.52
CA THR A 524 27.58 -29.59 16.50
C THR A 524 27.71 -28.45 15.49
N LYS A 525 26.70 -28.24 14.63
CA LYS A 525 26.74 -27.22 13.56
C LYS A 525 25.38 -26.59 13.31
N ASN A 526 25.39 -25.30 12.98
CA ASN A 526 24.20 -24.58 12.55
C ASN A 526 23.65 -25.19 11.26
N ARG A 527 22.34 -25.07 11.05
CA ARG A 527 21.67 -25.61 9.87
C ARG A 527 20.94 -24.49 9.14
N VAL A 528 21.23 -24.35 7.85
CA VAL A 528 20.42 -23.55 6.93
C VAL A 528 19.20 -24.38 6.54
N HIS A 529 18.00 -23.80 6.53
CA HIS A 529 16.75 -24.49 6.20
C HIS A 529 15.88 -23.68 5.22
N ALA A 530 14.77 -24.27 4.80
CA ALA A 530 13.74 -23.66 3.97
C ALA A 530 12.32 -23.79 4.58
N ASN A 531 12.26 -23.98 5.90
CA ASN A 531 11.01 -24.08 6.67
C ASN A 531 10.39 -22.69 6.88
N PHE A 532 9.56 -22.23 5.95
CA PHE A 532 8.75 -21.02 6.12
C PHE A 532 7.81 -21.19 7.31
N LEU A 533 7.68 -20.13 8.11
CA LEU A 533 6.78 -20.07 9.25
C LEU A 533 5.76 -18.97 8.99
N ARG A 534 4.51 -19.19 9.37
CA ARG A 534 3.43 -18.23 9.17
C ARG A 534 2.58 -18.11 10.41
N TYR A 535 2.29 -16.87 10.81
CA TYR A 535 1.38 -16.55 11.91
C TYR A 535 0.09 -15.91 11.38
N ASP A 536 -1.06 -16.44 11.79
CA ASP A 536 -2.38 -15.86 11.56
C ASP A 536 -2.68 -14.76 12.59
N THR A 537 -2.65 -13.50 12.15
CA THR A 537 -2.87 -12.35 13.04
C THR A 537 -4.30 -12.26 13.58
N GLN A 538 -5.25 -13.04 13.03
CA GLN A 538 -6.61 -13.16 13.60
C GLN A 538 -6.66 -14.10 14.82
N GLY A 539 -5.64 -14.95 14.98
CA GLY A 539 -5.54 -15.89 16.09
C GLY A 539 -4.74 -15.34 17.27
N LEU A 540 -4.83 -16.02 18.42
CA LEU A 540 -4.01 -15.67 19.59
C LEU A 540 -2.53 -15.97 19.30
N PHE A 541 -1.64 -15.00 19.52
CA PHE A 541 -0.20 -15.15 19.29
C PHE A 541 0.43 -16.33 20.03
N THR A 542 -0.11 -16.64 21.22
CA THR A 542 0.36 -17.75 22.06
C THR A 542 -0.25 -19.10 21.71
N SER A 543 -1.23 -19.15 20.79
CA SER A 543 -1.93 -20.39 20.43
C SER A 543 -1.20 -21.09 19.28
N PRO A 544 -0.78 -22.35 19.44
CA PRO A 544 -0.16 -23.12 18.35
C PRO A 544 -1.04 -23.28 17.11
N LYS A 545 -2.37 -23.19 17.27
CA LYS A 545 -3.33 -23.25 16.14
C LYS A 545 -3.26 -22.03 15.21
N SER A 546 -2.60 -20.96 15.64
CA SER A 546 -2.43 -19.74 14.87
C SER A 546 -1.14 -19.72 14.06
N TRP A 547 -0.38 -20.83 14.09
CA TRP A 547 0.90 -20.95 13.41
C TRP A 547 0.89 -22.15 12.47
N ASP A 548 1.50 -21.98 11.31
CA ASP A 548 1.63 -23.00 10.28
C ASP A 548 3.03 -22.91 9.65
N SER A 549 3.49 -23.97 9.00
CA SER A 549 4.83 -24.03 8.42
C SER A 549 4.88 -24.88 7.16
N HIS A 550 5.78 -24.54 6.25
CA HIS A 550 6.00 -25.30 5.03
C HIS A 550 7.49 -25.36 4.66
N ASN A 551 7.96 -26.51 4.19
CA ASN A 551 9.33 -26.64 3.70
C ASN A 551 9.37 -26.39 2.18
N ALA A 552 9.96 -25.28 1.77
CA ALA A 552 10.08 -24.88 0.36
C ALA A 552 11.41 -25.31 -0.32
N GLU A 553 12.19 -26.19 0.33
CA GLU A 553 13.55 -26.53 -0.11
C GLU A 553 13.61 -26.97 -1.57
N ARG A 554 12.67 -27.83 -1.99
CA ARG A 554 12.59 -28.37 -3.34
C ARG A 554 11.38 -27.78 -4.06
N THR A 555 11.63 -26.83 -4.94
CA THR A 555 10.60 -26.12 -5.70
C THR A 555 11.01 -26.08 -7.17
N ASP A 556 10.12 -26.44 -8.09
CA ASP A 556 10.36 -26.48 -9.54
C ASP A 556 11.62 -27.27 -9.96
N GLY A 557 11.92 -28.35 -9.24
CA GLY A 557 13.12 -29.17 -9.48
C GLY A 557 14.43 -28.52 -9.00
N LEU A 558 14.38 -27.31 -8.48
CA LEU A 558 15.51 -26.60 -7.88
C LEU A 558 15.57 -26.86 -6.37
N VAL A 559 16.78 -26.90 -5.84
CA VAL A 559 17.03 -26.98 -4.40
C VAL A 559 17.53 -25.62 -3.91
N SER A 560 16.91 -25.09 -2.86
CA SER A 560 17.30 -23.80 -2.30
C SER A 560 17.03 -23.75 -0.79
N ARG A 561 17.94 -23.14 -0.03
CA ARG A 561 17.86 -22.97 1.42
C ARG A 561 18.40 -21.60 1.83
N GLY A 562 17.88 -21.07 2.92
CA GLY A 562 18.34 -19.82 3.52
C GLY A 562 18.05 -18.62 2.62
N TYR A 563 16.94 -17.96 2.88
CA TYR A 563 16.48 -16.80 2.15
C TYR A 563 16.72 -15.57 3.01
N ASN A 564 17.26 -14.53 2.39
CA ASN A 564 17.63 -13.31 3.09
C ASN A 564 16.71 -12.20 2.58
N GLY A 565 15.75 -11.77 3.39
CA GLY A 565 14.74 -10.77 3.02
C GLY A 565 13.98 -11.06 1.74
N GLY A 566 13.39 -10.01 1.19
CA GLY A 566 12.71 -10.04 -0.10
C GLY A 566 11.77 -8.87 -0.30
N ALA A 567 11.02 -8.90 -1.40
CA ALA A 567 10.02 -7.90 -1.73
C ALA A 567 8.66 -8.55 -1.94
N PHE A 568 7.59 -7.89 -1.50
CA PHE A 568 6.20 -8.29 -1.73
C PHE A 568 5.56 -7.32 -2.72
N ASP A 569 4.96 -7.84 -3.79
CA ASP A 569 4.30 -7.01 -4.83
C ASP A 569 2.80 -6.77 -4.55
N GLY A 570 2.29 -7.29 -3.43
CA GLY A 570 0.88 -7.29 -3.07
C GLY A 570 0.21 -8.66 -3.21
N ARG A 571 0.78 -9.58 -3.99
CA ARG A 571 0.37 -11.00 -4.12
C ARG A 571 1.54 -11.94 -3.92
N PHE A 572 2.65 -11.71 -4.62
CA PHE A 572 3.83 -12.54 -4.60
C PHE A 572 4.92 -11.94 -3.73
N PHE A 573 5.53 -12.77 -2.90
CA PHE A 573 6.79 -12.44 -2.22
C PHE A 573 7.96 -13.07 -3.00
N TYR A 574 9.05 -12.33 -3.14
CA TYR A 574 10.26 -12.74 -3.88
C TYR A 574 11.44 -12.76 -2.92
N GLY A 575 11.99 -13.94 -2.63
CA GLY A 575 13.16 -14.12 -1.78
C GLY A 575 14.36 -14.63 -2.59
N ALA A 576 15.56 -14.16 -2.23
CA ALA A 576 16.80 -14.65 -2.80
C ALA A 576 17.44 -15.70 -1.87
N PRO A 577 17.35 -17.00 -2.19
CA PRO A 577 18.07 -18.03 -1.46
C PRO A 577 19.59 -17.95 -1.65
N MET A 578 20.31 -18.40 -0.64
CA MET A 578 21.77 -18.38 -0.58
C MET A 578 22.41 -19.73 -0.91
N TYR A 579 21.79 -20.84 -0.52
CA TYR A 579 22.40 -22.17 -0.59
C TYR A 579 21.60 -23.14 -1.46
N ASP A 580 22.27 -23.86 -2.36
CA ASP A 580 21.61 -24.84 -3.24
C ASP A 580 21.35 -26.19 -2.56
N GLY A 581 21.76 -26.37 -1.30
CA GLY A 581 21.57 -27.60 -0.52
C GLY A 581 22.43 -28.81 -0.93
N GLU A 582 23.08 -28.77 -2.10
CA GLU A 582 23.85 -29.86 -2.70
C GLU A 582 25.35 -29.55 -2.74
N SER A 583 25.72 -28.27 -2.69
CA SER A 583 27.09 -27.78 -2.71
C SER A 583 27.31 -26.69 -1.64
N GLN A 584 28.45 -26.01 -1.70
CA GLN A 584 28.73 -24.79 -0.94
C GLN A 584 28.79 -23.57 -1.88
N ASP A 585 28.41 -23.75 -3.14
CA ASP A 585 28.44 -22.74 -4.18
C ASP A 585 27.22 -21.82 -4.03
N LEU A 586 27.44 -20.54 -4.29
CA LEU A 586 26.37 -19.56 -4.33
C LEU A 586 25.66 -19.65 -5.69
N HIS A 587 24.40 -19.25 -5.72
CA HIS A 587 23.57 -19.30 -6.93
C HIS A 587 22.66 -18.07 -7.06
N GLY A 588 21.95 -17.97 -8.18
CA GLY A 588 20.97 -16.92 -8.47
C GLY A 588 19.54 -17.43 -8.58
N ARG A 589 19.25 -18.61 -8.01
CA ARG A 589 17.88 -19.12 -7.87
C ARG A 589 17.07 -18.14 -7.04
N ILE A 590 15.91 -17.73 -7.54
CA ILE A 590 14.94 -16.85 -6.86
C ILE A 590 13.71 -17.67 -6.56
N LEU A 591 13.24 -17.62 -5.32
CA LEU A 591 11.99 -18.24 -4.90
C LEU A 591 10.89 -17.18 -4.87
N ARG A 592 9.70 -17.58 -5.31
CA ARG A 592 8.48 -16.79 -5.22
C ARG A 592 7.41 -17.52 -4.41
N TYR A 593 6.72 -16.81 -3.53
CA TYR A 593 5.58 -17.29 -2.72
C TYR A 593 4.29 -16.59 -3.17
N ASP A 594 3.22 -17.33 -3.47
CA ASP A 594 1.90 -16.81 -3.90
C ASP A 594 0.92 -16.73 -2.72
N SER A 595 0.71 -15.53 -2.16
CA SER A 595 -0.16 -15.34 -0.99
C SER A 595 -1.65 -15.56 -1.25
N THR A 596 -2.12 -15.50 -2.50
CA THR A 596 -3.57 -15.53 -2.81
C THR A 596 -3.98 -16.69 -3.70
N GLY A 597 -3.08 -17.24 -4.51
CA GLY A 597 -3.50 -18.08 -5.63
C GLY A 597 -4.50 -17.34 -6.51
N LYS A 598 -5.57 -18.03 -6.91
CA LYS A 598 -6.65 -17.45 -7.72
C LYS A 598 -7.64 -16.60 -6.91
N ASN A 599 -7.53 -16.55 -5.58
CA ASN A 599 -8.51 -15.90 -4.69
C ASN A 599 -8.40 -14.37 -4.65
N ALA A 600 -7.98 -13.75 -5.74
CA ALA A 600 -7.81 -12.31 -5.79
C ALA A 600 -8.01 -11.81 -7.23
N THR A 601 -8.95 -10.89 -7.40
CA THR A 601 -9.22 -10.20 -8.67
C THR A 601 -8.76 -8.76 -8.61
N PHE A 602 -9.20 -8.00 -7.59
CA PHE A 602 -8.83 -6.59 -7.44
C PHE A 602 -8.86 -6.16 -5.97
N ILE A 603 -8.17 -5.07 -5.68
CA ILE A 603 -8.26 -4.36 -4.40
C ILE A 603 -7.89 -2.89 -4.57
N LEU A 604 -8.75 -2.00 -4.08
CA LEU A 604 -8.48 -0.57 -3.92
C LEU A 604 -8.16 -0.28 -2.45
N ARG A 605 -7.01 0.34 -2.19
CA ARG A 605 -6.54 0.62 -0.83
C ARG A 605 -6.35 2.13 -0.62
N TRP A 606 -6.73 2.60 0.57
CA TRP A 606 -6.41 3.94 1.05
C TRP A 606 -4.90 4.11 1.26
N SER A 607 -4.26 3.06 1.77
CA SER A 607 -2.84 3.00 2.06
C SER A 607 -2.36 1.56 1.98
N ASP A 608 -1.07 1.40 1.71
CA ASP A 608 -0.37 0.13 1.70
C ASP A 608 1.06 0.35 2.18
N VAL A 609 1.70 -0.71 2.66
CA VAL A 609 3.05 -0.68 3.19
C VAL A 609 3.98 -1.60 2.44
N GLY A 610 5.14 -1.07 2.04
CA GLY A 610 6.20 -1.84 1.38
C GLY A 610 7.30 -2.31 2.33
N HIS A 611 7.06 -2.34 3.65
CA HIS A 611 8.07 -2.71 4.65
C HIS A 611 8.02 -4.22 4.92
N ASN A 612 8.91 -4.98 4.28
CA ASN A 612 8.98 -6.43 4.45
C ASN A 612 10.19 -6.81 5.33
N GLY A 613 9.98 -6.73 6.64
CA GLY A 613 10.75 -7.48 7.63
C GLY A 613 12.24 -7.17 7.66
N GLY A 614 12.59 -5.92 7.42
CA GLY A 614 13.92 -5.39 7.67
C GLY A 614 14.60 -4.90 6.41
N LEU A 615 14.61 -5.67 5.32
CA LEU A 615 15.55 -5.44 4.21
C LEU A 615 14.97 -4.66 3.03
N CYS A 616 13.71 -4.25 3.15
CA CYS A 616 13.08 -3.35 2.21
C CYS A 616 12.15 -2.34 2.88
N ALA A 617 12.04 -1.17 2.27
CA ALA A 617 11.08 -0.17 2.69
C ALA A 617 10.53 0.62 1.49
N ALA A 618 9.24 0.94 1.56
CA ALA A 618 8.56 1.87 0.67
C ALA A 618 7.29 2.36 1.36
N VAL A 619 6.84 3.57 1.00
CA VAL A 619 5.53 4.10 1.39
C VAL A 619 4.67 4.25 0.12
N PRO A 620 4.01 3.17 -0.35
CA PRO A 620 3.13 3.23 -1.53
C PRO A 620 1.98 4.23 -1.38
N GLY A 621 1.40 4.37 -0.19
CA GLY A 621 0.19 5.16 0.00
C GLY A 621 -1.01 4.56 -0.74
N PRO A 622 -1.95 5.38 -1.26
CA PRO A 622 -3.08 4.90 -2.04
C PRO A 622 -2.64 4.04 -3.21
N ASN A 623 -3.30 2.91 -3.38
CA ASN A 623 -2.98 2.00 -4.47
C ASN A 623 -4.20 1.25 -5.00
N PHE A 624 -4.03 0.76 -6.22
CA PHE A 624 -4.98 -0.15 -6.86
C PHE A 624 -4.21 -1.34 -7.42
N LEU A 625 -4.67 -2.54 -7.10
CA LEU A 625 -4.12 -3.77 -7.64
C LEU A 625 -5.21 -4.54 -8.37
N VAL A 626 -4.83 -5.13 -9.49
CA VAL A 626 -5.60 -6.17 -10.17
C VAL A 626 -4.72 -7.38 -10.40
N ASN A 627 -5.29 -8.57 -10.30
CA ASN A 627 -4.63 -9.79 -10.72
C ASN A 627 -5.13 -10.19 -12.09
N THR A 628 -4.19 -10.41 -12.99
CA THR A 628 -4.45 -10.96 -14.32
C THR A 628 -3.88 -12.36 -14.45
N GLU A 629 -4.18 -13.02 -15.54
CA GLU A 629 -3.54 -14.28 -15.93
C GLU A 629 -2.00 -14.17 -16.09
N ASN A 630 -1.50 -12.96 -16.35
CA ASN A 630 -0.06 -12.68 -16.52
C ASN A 630 0.65 -12.41 -15.18
N GLY A 631 -0.09 -12.09 -14.11
CA GLY A 631 0.49 -11.74 -12.82
C GLY A 631 -0.28 -10.63 -12.10
N ALA A 632 0.29 -10.11 -11.01
CA ALA A 632 -0.24 -8.95 -10.32
C ALA A 632 0.16 -7.68 -11.05
N LEU A 633 -0.82 -6.82 -11.33
CA LEU A 633 -0.60 -5.45 -11.77
C LEU A 633 -0.97 -4.53 -10.62
N SER A 634 -0.06 -3.65 -10.22
CA SER A 634 -0.33 -2.64 -9.21
C SER A 634 -0.23 -1.25 -9.81
N ILE A 635 -0.67 -0.23 -9.09
CA ILE A 635 -0.30 1.17 -9.28
C ILE A 635 -0.48 1.89 -7.93
N ALA A 636 0.46 2.75 -7.56
CA ALA A 636 0.42 3.46 -6.28
C ALA A 636 0.82 4.94 -6.46
N ALA A 637 0.34 5.79 -5.55
CA ALA A 637 0.67 7.22 -5.57
C ALA A 637 2.07 7.52 -5.02
N HIS A 638 2.68 6.56 -4.32
CA HIS A 638 3.96 6.64 -3.62
C HIS A 638 4.08 7.83 -2.66
N LYS A 639 2.96 8.17 -2.04
CA LYS A 639 2.84 9.22 -1.02
C LYS A 639 1.59 8.96 -0.19
N ALA A 640 1.64 9.28 1.09
CA ALA A 640 0.48 9.17 1.95
C ALA A 640 -0.55 10.26 1.65
N LEU A 641 -1.83 9.98 1.89
CA LEU A 641 -2.91 10.99 1.79
C LEU A 641 -2.88 11.91 2.99
N SER A 642 -3.35 13.14 2.81
CA SER A 642 -3.72 14.00 3.92
C SER A 642 -4.93 13.41 4.67
N PRO A 643 -5.09 13.72 5.97
CA PRO A 643 -6.35 13.48 6.66
C PRO A 643 -7.50 14.22 5.96
N GLY A 644 -8.72 13.66 6.04
CA GLY A 644 -9.90 14.25 5.43
C GLY A 644 -10.60 13.32 4.44
N TRP A 645 -11.54 13.89 3.69
CA TRP A 645 -12.27 13.18 2.64
C TRP A 645 -11.44 13.11 1.37
N HIS A 646 -11.38 11.91 0.80
CA HIS A 646 -10.81 11.68 -0.51
C HIS A 646 -11.70 10.75 -1.32
N HIS A 647 -11.72 10.98 -2.62
CA HIS A 647 -12.25 10.05 -3.60
C HIS A 647 -11.08 9.30 -4.23
N LEU A 648 -11.11 7.98 -4.16
CA LEU A 648 -10.15 7.12 -4.84
C LEU A 648 -10.87 6.31 -5.91
N ALA A 649 -10.28 6.26 -7.10
CA ALA A 649 -10.75 5.38 -8.17
C ALA A 649 -9.62 4.61 -8.85
N GLY A 650 -9.74 3.28 -8.89
CA GLY A 650 -8.90 2.40 -9.68
C GLY A 650 -9.57 2.06 -11.00
N VAL A 651 -8.86 2.18 -12.12
CA VAL A 651 -9.36 1.82 -13.46
C VAL A 651 -8.36 0.91 -14.14
N TYR A 652 -8.83 -0.22 -14.67
CA TYR A 652 -8.07 -1.09 -15.55
C TYR A 652 -8.85 -1.31 -16.85
N ASP A 653 -8.18 -1.18 -17.99
CA ASP A 653 -8.78 -1.25 -19.34
C ASP A 653 -8.22 -2.38 -20.22
N GLY A 654 -7.49 -3.32 -19.62
CA GLY A 654 -6.87 -4.45 -20.32
C GLY A 654 -5.52 -4.11 -20.94
N LYS A 655 -5.12 -2.83 -20.92
CA LYS A 655 -3.86 -2.32 -21.45
C LYS A 655 -3.09 -1.46 -20.46
N SER A 656 -3.78 -0.89 -19.49
CA SER A 656 -3.22 0.01 -18.49
C SER A 656 -4.05 -0.01 -17.22
N ILE A 657 -3.35 0.20 -16.11
CA ILE A 657 -3.92 0.41 -14.78
C ILE A 657 -3.70 1.88 -14.39
N ARG A 658 -4.74 2.51 -13.85
CA ARG A 658 -4.76 3.92 -13.46
C ARG A 658 -5.32 4.07 -12.06
N LEU A 659 -4.80 5.06 -11.34
CA LEU A 659 -5.32 5.50 -10.06
C LEU A 659 -5.67 6.99 -10.16
N TYR A 660 -6.88 7.32 -9.72
CA TYR A 660 -7.36 8.69 -9.61
C TYR A 660 -7.54 9.04 -8.14
N ILE A 661 -7.16 10.26 -7.78
CA ILE A 661 -7.37 10.85 -6.46
C ILE A 661 -8.15 12.15 -6.67
N ASP A 662 -9.28 12.28 -6.00
CA ASP A 662 -10.15 13.46 -6.04
C ASP A 662 -10.55 13.85 -7.47
N GLY A 663 -10.81 12.83 -8.29
CA GLY A 663 -11.23 12.98 -9.69
C GLY A 663 -10.10 13.30 -10.67
N VAL A 664 -8.84 13.37 -10.20
CA VAL A 664 -7.65 13.67 -11.02
C VAL A 664 -6.80 12.41 -11.18
N LEU A 665 -6.30 12.16 -12.40
CA LEU A 665 -5.37 11.05 -12.64
C LEU A 665 -4.09 11.28 -11.84
N ALA A 666 -3.81 10.39 -10.89
CA ALA A 666 -2.62 10.48 -10.04
C ALA A 666 -1.44 9.74 -10.68
N CYS A 667 -1.69 8.55 -11.22
CA CYS A 667 -0.68 7.71 -11.85
C CYS A 667 -1.28 6.67 -12.79
N GLU A 668 -0.48 6.25 -13.78
CA GLU A 668 -0.84 5.31 -14.82
C GLU A 668 0.35 4.41 -15.15
N ARG A 669 0.08 3.15 -15.46
CA ARG A 669 1.07 2.19 -15.93
C ARG A 669 0.47 1.23 -16.94
N GLU A 670 1.24 0.93 -17.99
CA GLU A 670 0.90 -0.14 -18.93
C GLU A 670 0.95 -1.52 -18.26
N GLY A 671 -0.02 -2.36 -18.58
CA GLY A 671 -0.15 -3.73 -18.09
C GLY A 671 -1.35 -4.39 -18.75
N SER A 672 -1.24 -5.67 -19.07
CA SER A 672 -2.27 -6.38 -19.82
C SER A 672 -2.54 -7.78 -19.25
N GLY A 673 -3.61 -8.39 -19.74
CA GLY A 673 -4.06 -9.72 -19.37
C GLY A 673 -5.48 -9.71 -18.81
N SER A 674 -6.16 -10.84 -18.96
CA SER A 674 -7.52 -11.05 -18.47
C SER A 674 -7.53 -11.10 -16.94
N LEU A 675 -8.50 -10.45 -16.31
CA LEU A 675 -8.66 -10.45 -14.85
C LEU A 675 -8.96 -11.87 -14.34
N VAL A 676 -8.34 -12.23 -13.21
CA VAL A 676 -8.53 -13.54 -12.59
C VAL A 676 -9.95 -13.66 -12.05
N THR A 677 -10.65 -14.72 -12.46
CA THR A 677 -11.98 -15.06 -11.97
C THR A 677 -11.91 -15.97 -10.73
N ASN A 678 -12.78 -15.73 -9.76
CA ASN A 678 -12.89 -16.52 -8.53
C ASN A 678 -14.23 -16.27 -7.82
N ALA A 679 -14.51 -17.11 -6.82
CA ALA A 679 -15.72 -17.05 -6.01
C ALA A 679 -15.62 -16.18 -4.74
N VAL A 680 -14.52 -15.44 -4.55
CA VAL A 680 -14.36 -14.53 -3.40
C VAL A 680 -15.41 -13.43 -3.50
N ASP A 681 -16.10 -13.12 -2.42
CA ASP A 681 -17.10 -12.04 -2.43
C ASP A 681 -16.39 -10.67 -2.39
N ILE A 682 -17.08 -9.64 -2.86
CA ILE A 682 -16.64 -8.26 -2.74
C ILE A 682 -16.85 -7.80 -1.29
N GLU A 683 -15.80 -7.23 -0.73
CA GLU A 683 -15.72 -6.73 0.64
C GLU A 683 -15.53 -5.22 0.64
N ILE A 684 -16.14 -4.53 1.60
CA ILE A 684 -15.96 -3.09 1.83
C ILE A 684 -15.30 -2.87 3.19
N GLY A 685 -14.20 -2.10 3.20
CA GLY A 685 -13.42 -1.77 4.39
C GLY A 685 -12.51 -2.90 4.91
N ARG A 686 -12.51 -4.08 4.25
CA ARG A 686 -11.69 -5.24 4.62
C ARG A 686 -11.25 -6.08 3.43
N ILE A 687 -10.39 -7.06 3.74
CA ILE A 687 -10.05 -8.20 2.88
C ILE A 687 -10.84 -9.42 3.38
N GLN A 688 -11.30 -10.30 2.47
CA GLN A 688 -12.02 -11.49 2.88
C GLN A 688 -11.10 -12.40 3.70
N ASN A 689 -11.59 -12.83 4.87
CA ASN A 689 -10.80 -13.56 5.87
C ASN A 689 -9.50 -12.84 6.31
N GLY A 690 -9.35 -11.53 6.06
CA GLY A 690 -8.15 -10.77 6.38
C GLY A 690 -8.18 -10.16 7.79
N ALA A 691 -7.05 -9.62 8.24
CA ALA A 691 -6.94 -8.81 9.47
C ALA A 691 -6.87 -7.30 9.18
N ALA A 692 -6.40 -6.92 7.98
CA ALA A 692 -6.40 -5.54 7.51
C ALA A 692 -7.82 -4.96 7.46
N ARG A 693 -8.00 -3.75 8.02
CA ARG A 693 -9.27 -3.02 8.11
C ARG A 693 -9.05 -1.54 7.87
N PHE A 694 -9.99 -0.89 7.19
CA PHE A 694 -10.02 0.58 7.11
C PHE A 694 -10.76 1.16 8.33
N PRO A 695 -10.09 1.91 9.22
CA PRO A 695 -10.70 2.43 10.45
C PRO A 695 -11.50 3.73 10.24
N GLY A 696 -11.41 4.31 9.04
CA GLY A 696 -12.07 5.56 8.68
C GLY A 696 -13.54 5.37 8.30
N ILE A 697 -14.10 6.31 7.55
CA ILE A 697 -15.48 6.27 7.07
C ILE A 697 -15.47 5.98 5.56
N ILE A 698 -16.38 5.14 5.08
CA ILE A 698 -16.66 4.99 3.65
C ILE A 698 -18.12 5.40 3.42
N SER A 699 -18.35 6.37 2.54
CA SER A 699 -19.69 6.89 2.26
C SER A 699 -20.32 6.28 1.01
N GLU A 700 -19.50 5.98 0.01
CA GLU A 700 -19.96 5.54 -1.30
C GLU A 700 -18.94 4.52 -1.85
N VAL A 701 -19.44 3.43 -2.42
CA VAL A 701 -18.67 2.46 -3.20
C VAL A 701 -19.36 2.19 -4.53
N ARG A 702 -18.58 2.16 -5.61
CA ARG A 702 -19.02 1.70 -6.92
C ARG A 702 -18.04 0.74 -7.55
N VAL A 703 -18.55 -0.30 -8.18
CA VAL A 703 -17.76 -1.24 -8.98
C VAL A 703 -18.44 -1.40 -10.33
N SER A 704 -17.75 -1.07 -11.41
CA SER A 704 -18.18 -1.30 -12.79
C SER A 704 -17.33 -2.35 -13.50
N ASP A 705 -17.92 -3.13 -14.39
CA ASP A 705 -17.22 -4.12 -15.23
C ASP A 705 -16.60 -3.51 -16.51
N VAL A 706 -16.63 -2.18 -16.63
CA VAL A 706 -16.00 -1.40 -17.71
C VAL A 706 -14.99 -0.41 -17.14
N ALA A 707 -14.06 0.02 -18.01
CA ALA A 707 -13.14 1.11 -17.72
C ALA A 707 -13.86 2.45 -17.94
N ARG A 708 -14.16 3.17 -16.86
CA ARG A 708 -14.75 4.51 -16.92
C ARG A 708 -13.68 5.52 -17.32
N SER A 709 -14.05 6.49 -18.15
CA SER A 709 -13.12 7.51 -18.63
C SER A 709 -12.71 8.47 -17.51
N GLY A 710 -11.58 9.14 -17.64
CA GLY A 710 -11.17 10.18 -16.68
C GLY A 710 -12.21 11.30 -16.52
N ALA A 711 -12.95 11.62 -17.59
CA ALA A 711 -14.08 12.56 -17.56
C ALA A 711 -15.24 12.06 -16.68
N TRP A 712 -15.56 10.77 -16.76
CA TRP A 712 -16.55 10.12 -15.91
C TRP A 712 -16.12 10.17 -14.44
N ILE A 713 -14.88 9.78 -14.13
CA ILE A 713 -14.32 9.79 -12.78
C ILE A 713 -14.31 11.20 -12.17
N ALA A 714 -13.94 12.21 -12.96
CA ALA A 714 -13.98 13.60 -12.52
C ALA A 714 -15.41 14.10 -12.25
N ALA A 715 -16.37 13.72 -13.09
CA ALA A 715 -17.79 14.05 -12.88
C ALA A 715 -18.38 13.30 -11.67
N SER A 716 -17.98 12.05 -11.43
CA SER A 716 -18.35 11.27 -10.23
C SER A 716 -17.90 12.00 -8.97
N TYR A 717 -16.63 12.41 -8.93
CA TYR A 717 -16.08 13.18 -7.81
C TYR A 717 -16.87 14.47 -7.55
N ARG A 718 -17.07 15.30 -8.58
CA ARG A 718 -17.76 16.59 -8.46
C ARG A 718 -19.21 16.46 -8.02
N THR A 719 -19.85 15.38 -8.43
CA THR A 719 -21.23 15.08 -8.05
C THR A 719 -21.38 14.86 -6.54
N LEU A 720 -20.41 14.19 -5.91
CA LEU A 720 -20.44 13.84 -4.49
C LEU A 720 -19.68 14.84 -3.59
N ALA A 721 -18.79 15.65 -4.15
CA ALA A 721 -18.08 16.70 -3.41
C ALA A 721 -18.96 17.91 -3.04
N ARG A 722 -20.27 17.88 -3.36
CA ARG A 722 -21.21 18.99 -3.09
C ARG A 722 -21.51 19.11 -1.59
N PRO A 723 -21.66 20.35 -1.05
CA PRO A 723 -22.08 20.55 0.32
C PRO A 723 -23.39 19.82 0.63
N GLY A 724 -23.42 19.02 1.70
CA GLY A 724 -24.61 18.27 2.14
C GLY A 724 -24.74 16.85 1.57
N VAL A 725 -23.89 16.42 0.63
CA VAL A 725 -23.86 15.02 0.15
C VAL A 725 -22.89 14.17 0.96
N ILE A 726 -21.65 14.65 1.09
CA ILE A 726 -20.62 14.07 1.96
C ILE A 726 -20.27 15.13 3.02
N PRO A 727 -20.29 14.81 4.33
CA PRO A 727 -20.03 15.80 5.38
C PRO A 727 -18.63 16.42 5.22
N GLN A 728 -18.53 17.71 4.89
CA GLN A 728 -17.22 18.37 4.67
C GLN A 728 -16.41 18.64 5.96
N GLY A 729 -16.92 18.23 7.13
CA GLY A 729 -16.27 18.34 8.44
C GLY A 729 -16.06 16.98 9.10
N ILE A 730 -15.43 16.95 10.28
CA ILE A 730 -15.32 15.72 11.10
C ILE A 730 -16.75 15.21 11.36
N PRO A 731 -17.13 14.02 10.85
CA PRO A 731 -18.47 13.50 11.08
C PRO A 731 -18.62 13.23 12.57
N GLY A 732 -19.55 13.93 13.24
CA GLY A 732 -19.89 13.66 14.63
C GLY A 732 -20.30 12.19 14.76
N HIS A 733 -19.86 11.52 15.85
CA HIS A 733 -20.22 10.14 16.15
C HIS A 733 -21.71 9.88 15.85
N ALA A 734 -22.00 9.15 14.78
CA ALA A 734 -23.37 8.76 14.47
C ALA A 734 -23.90 7.94 15.64
N ARG A 735 -24.99 8.41 16.25
CA ARG A 735 -25.79 7.63 17.18
C ARG A 735 -26.39 6.49 16.37
N THR A 736 -26.12 5.26 16.78
CA THR A 736 -26.93 4.10 16.42
C THR A 736 -28.33 4.34 16.98
N GLU A 737 -29.30 4.60 16.12
CA GLU A 737 -30.69 4.30 16.44
C GLU A 737 -30.99 2.93 15.80
N ASP A 738 -31.51 2.04 16.64
CA ASP A 738 -31.64 0.58 16.46
C ASP A 738 -32.50 0.14 15.25
#